data_AF-A0A317SXY5-F1
#
_entry.id   AF-A0A317SXY5-F1
#
_cell.length_a   1.000
_cell.length_b   1.000
_cell.length_c   1.000
_cell.angle_alpha   90.00
_cell.angle_beta   90.00
_cell.angle_gamma   90.00
#
_symmetry.space_group_name_H-M   'P 1'
#
loop_
_entity.id
_entity.type
_entity.pdbx_description
1 polymer ?
#
loop_
_entity_poly.entity_id
_entity_poly.type
_entity_poly.pdbx_seq_one_letter_code
_entity_poly.pdbx_strand_id
1 'polypeptide(L)'
;MPLNEETNMTEGYAFIEYDTPDQALLACKQLNGMALDKKHTVSINKLTDIEHYGREGRIKEEYVEPEIEPFVEQEHLRSWLSDINSRDQFIMYRGENVGVFWNKKKDVPEPVIDRAGWTESFVQWSPQGTFLTSVHGQGVQLWGGPSWKRIMRFTHPMVNLVDFSPNEKYLVTWSNKPISIPENPPPNFPLGPDEDGKSFIIWDIKTGNLLRSFTSVEVTGERDAELFEKSRKKVSWPVFKWSSDDKYVARVVPEQSIQIFETPGMLLLGKKAIKIEGVVDFEWSPSIPTAERGKKEPEQLLCYWTPEMNNQTARVGLMSIPSKEIIRTRNLVNVSDCKLHWQSEGKYLCVKVDRHTKTKKSMYTSLEFFRVKEKNIPVEIVELKQVVINFAWEPKGDRFVFITVDEAIQGAQVAPKTSVHFYAPEKVKNGVGEFCLVKTVEKKNSNAIYWSPKGRFSLVATVHSQQSFDLEFWDFDFEGEKQKQDKASKNKDLAANLMLMGTSEHYGLTDVEWDPTGRYVATSVSMWKHLMENGYHLWDFKGSLLREEHIDKFKQFRWRPRPPTMLSKEEQKQIRKNLREYSKQFDEEDQFEAEVANKEVVEARKRQLDEWRAWRARIEKEVRWERVDLGLPEDPEEAFREAAGEEEDKVVEEIVEEVISEHEEEIA
;
A
#
# COMPACT_ATOMS: atom_id res chain seq x y z
N MET A 1 -50.27 -36.99 -16.57
CA MET A 1 -50.90 -37.14 -15.24
C MET A 1 -50.95 -38.62 -14.92
N PRO A 2 -50.41 -39.06 -13.78
CA PRO A 2 -50.55 -40.44 -13.34
C PRO A 2 -52.01 -40.80 -13.10
N LEU A 3 -52.37 -42.02 -13.50
CA LEU A 3 -53.69 -42.61 -13.28
C LEU A 3 -53.56 -43.69 -12.23
N ASN A 4 -54.50 -43.73 -11.30
CA ASN A 4 -54.60 -44.80 -10.33
C ASN A 4 -55.17 -46.05 -11.01
N GLU A 5 -54.42 -47.16 -11.00
CA GLU A 5 -54.74 -48.37 -11.77
C GLU A 5 -56.05 -49.05 -11.33
N GLU A 6 -56.48 -48.86 -10.08
CA GLU A 6 -57.71 -49.49 -9.54
C GLU A 6 -58.97 -48.67 -9.83
N THR A 7 -58.87 -47.35 -9.76
CA THR A 7 -60.02 -46.43 -9.90
C THR A 7 -60.15 -45.81 -11.29
N ASN A 8 -59.09 -45.93 -12.11
CA ASN A 8 -58.98 -45.32 -13.43
C ASN A 8 -59.21 -43.79 -13.43
N MET A 9 -58.94 -43.14 -12.29
CA MET A 9 -59.00 -41.69 -12.09
C MET A 9 -57.59 -41.10 -11.89
N THR A 10 -57.44 -39.78 -12.11
CA THR A 10 -56.15 -39.07 -11.94
C THR A 10 -55.78 -38.92 -10.47
N GLU A 11 -54.49 -39.08 -10.13
CA GLU A 11 -53.98 -38.95 -8.75
C GLU A 11 -53.86 -37.50 -8.22
N GLY A 12 -54.38 -36.51 -8.96
CA GLY A 12 -54.39 -35.11 -8.52
C GLY A 12 -53.08 -34.35 -8.69
N TYR A 13 -52.06 -34.94 -9.32
CA TYR A 13 -50.81 -34.26 -9.71
C TYR A 13 -50.41 -34.57 -11.16
N ALA A 14 -49.57 -33.71 -11.73
CA ALA A 14 -49.07 -33.82 -13.09
C ALA A 14 -47.56 -33.57 -13.12
N PHE A 15 -46.85 -34.31 -13.97
CA PHE A 15 -45.50 -33.93 -14.39
C PHE A 15 -45.61 -33.09 -15.65
N ILE A 16 -44.94 -31.94 -15.65
CA ILE A 16 -44.89 -31.00 -16.76
C ILE A 16 -43.43 -30.82 -17.12
N GLU A 17 -43.10 -31.09 -18.38
CA GLU A 17 -41.77 -30.90 -18.94
C GLU A 17 -41.79 -29.64 -19.82
N TYR A 18 -40.70 -28.87 -19.76
CA TYR A 18 -40.48 -27.67 -20.58
C TYR A 18 -39.24 -27.87 -21.44
N ASP A 19 -39.22 -27.25 -22.61
CA ASP A 19 -38.09 -27.37 -23.56
C ASP A 19 -36.79 -26.79 -23.01
N THR A 20 -36.89 -25.79 -22.12
CA THR A 20 -35.72 -25.18 -21.48
C THR A 20 -35.88 -25.01 -19.96
N PRO A 21 -34.78 -25.05 -19.18
CA PRO A 21 -34.81 -24.82 -17.74
C PRO A 21 -35.42 -23.47 -17.34
N ASP A 22 -35.15 -22.41 -18.12
CA ASP A 22 -35.66 -21.07 -17.85
C ASP A 22 -37.19 -20.98 -17.92
N GLN A 23 -37.81 -21.73 -18.84
CA GLN A 23 -39.26 -21.79 -18.96
C GLN A 23 -39.88 -22.48 -17.74
N ALA A 24 -39.27 -23.58 -17.26
CA ALA A 24 -39.72 -24.26 -16.04
C ALA A 24 -39.59 -23.36 -14.80
N LEU A 25 -38.49 -22.59 -14.69
CA LEU A 25 -38.29 -21.62 -13.62
C LEU A 25 -39.32 -20.49 -13.63
N LEU A 26 -39.63 -19.96 -14.82
CA LEU A 26 -40.64 -18.93 -14.99
C LEU A 26 -42.03 -19.44 -14.60
N ALA A 27 -42.38 -20.66 -15.03
CA ALA A 27 -43.64 -21.30 -14.68
C ALA A 27 -43.79 -21.51 -13.17
N CYS A 28 -42.75 -22.00 -12.49
CA CYS A 28 -42.74 -22.14 -11.03
C CYS A 28 -42.98 -20.79 -10.33
N LYS A 29 -42.37 -19.70 -10.82
CA LYS A 29 -42.53 -18.36 -10.23
C LYS A 29 -43.93 -17.77 -10.45
N GLN A 30 -44.53 -18.01 -11.62
CA GLN A 30 -45.78 -17.34 -12.02
C GLN A 30 -47.04 -18.12 -11.64
N LEU A 31 -46.98 -19.45 -11.66
CA LEU A 31 -48.16 -20.30 -11.56
C LEU A 31 -48.28 -21.00 -10.20
N ASN A 32 -47.21 -21.06 -9.41
CA ASN A 32 -47.29 -21.60 -8.05
C ASN A 32 -48.15 -20.71 -7.15
N GLY A 33 -49.14 -21.31 -6.48
CA GLY A 33 -50.13 -20.61 -5.67
C GLY A 33 -51.31 -20.02 -6.44
N MET A 34 -51.41 -20.26 -7.75
CA MET A 34 -52.54 -19.78 -8.56
C MET A 34 -53.79 -20.65 -8.33
N ALA A 35 -54.93 -20.03 -8.07
CA ALA A 35 -56.20 -20.74 -7.98
C ALA A 35 -56.65 -21.23 -9.36
N LEU A 36 -56.83 -22.55 -9.52
CA LEU A 36 -57.34 -23.16 -10.75
C LEU A 36 -58.86 -23.04 -10.84
N ASP A 37 -59.53 -23.22 -9.70
CA ASP A 37 -60.96 -23.01 -9.53
C ASP A 37 -61.27 -22.58 -8.07
N LYS A 38 -62.55 -22.58 -7.67
CA LYS A 38 -62.96 -22.17 -6.31
C LYS A 38 -62.48 -23.12 -5.19
N LYS A 39 -62.05 -24.34 -5.52
CA LYS A 39 -61.69 -25.40 -4.58
C LYS A 39 -60.23 -25.84 -4.69
N HIS A 40 -59.55 -25.55 -5.80
CA HIS A 40 -58.19 -26.04 -6.07
C HIS A 40 -57.21 -24.90 -6.34
N THR A 41 -56.08 -24.94 -5.66
CA THR A 41 -54.92 -24.07 -5.86
C THR A 41 -53.76 -24.91 -6.37
N VAL A 42 -53.07 -24.44 -7.40
CA VAL A 42 -51.93 -25.13 -8.00
C VAL A 42 -50.70 -24.93 -7.12
N SER A 43 -50.06 -26.03 -6.73
CA SER A 43 -48.74 -26.02 -6.11
C SER A 43 -47.75 -26.63 -7.10
N ILE A 44 -46.67 -25.90 -7.41
CA ILE A 44 -45.63 -26.33 -8.35
C ILE A 44 -44.32 -26.45 -7.60
N ASN A 45 -43.76 -27.67 -7.60
CA ASN A 45 -42.45 -27.97 -7.04
C ASN A 45 -41.52 -28.44 -8.14
N LYS A 46 -40.24 -28.11 -8.05
CA LYS A 46 -39.24 -28.70 -8.94
C LYS A 46 -38.97 -30.14 -8.51
N LEU A 47 -38.56 -30.97 -9.45
CA LEU A 47 -38.14 -32.34 -9.13
C LEU A 47 -36.96 -32.35 -8.13
N THR A 48 -36.05 -31.38 -8.26
CA THR A 48 -34.93 -31.17 -7.32
C THR A 48 -35.40 -30.83 -5.90
N ASP A 49 -36.51 -30.11 -5.76
CA ASP A 49 -37.04 -29.72 -4.45
C ASP A 49 -37.61 -30.95 -3.73
N ILE A 50 -38.23 -31.87 -4.48
CA ILE A 50 -38.72 -33.15 -3.93
C ILE A 50 -37.54 -34.01 -3.46
N GLU A 51 -36.43 -34.05 -4.19
CA GLU A 51 -35.23 -34.76 -3.75
C GLU A 51 -34.57 -34.09 -2.53
N HIS A 52 -34.60 -32.76 -2.45
CA HIS A 52 -33.98 -31.99 -1.39
C HIS A 52 -34.78 -32.02 -0.08
N TYR A 53 -36.10 -31.91 -0.17
CA TYR A 53 -37.01 -31.77 0.98
C TYR A 53 -37.81 -33.03 1.30
N GLY A 54 -38.05 -33.91 0.31
CA GLY A 54 -38.91 -35.09 0.45
C GLY A 54 -38.18 -36.37 0.88
N ARG A 55 -36.84 -36.36 0.97
CA ARG A 55 -36.09 -37.49 1.55
C ARG A 55 -36.10 -37.42 3.08
N GLU A 56 -36.45 -38.53 3.72
CA GLU A 56 -36.40 -38.67 5.19
C GLU A 56 -35.05 -38.21 5.75
N GLY A 57 -35.10 -37.37 6.79
CA GLY A 57 -33.92 -36.84 7.49
C GLY A 57 -33.33 -35.53 6.95
N ARG A 58 -33.85 -34.96 5.85
CA ARG A 58 -33.39 -33.66 5.30
C ARG A 58 -34.03 -32.44 5.96
N ILE A 59 -35.24 -32.58 6.48
CA ILE A 59 -35.94 -31.55 7.26
C ILE A 59 -36.06 -32.07 8.69
N LYS A 60 -35.61 -31.26 9.66
CA LYS A 60 -35.86 -31.54 11.08
C LYS A 60 -37.29 -31.09 11.40
N GLU A 61 -38.13 -32.01 11.85
CA GLU A 61 -39.51 -31.69 12.25
C GLU A 61 -39.57 -30.87 13.55
N GLU A 62 -38.54 -30.98 14.39
CA GLU A 62 -38.40 -30.23 15.64
C GLU A 62 -37.48 -29.02 15.46
N TYR A 63 -38.00 -27.84 15.81
CA TYR A 63 -37.22 -26.61 15.89
C TYR A 63 -36.26 -26.69 17.08
N VAL A 64 -34.96 -26.58 16.81
CA VAL A 64 -33.92 -26.44 17.83
C VAL A 64 -33.46 -24.99 17.83
N GLU A 65 -33.62 -24.30 18.97
CA GLU A 65 -33.15 -22.93 19.13
C GLU A 65 -31.62 -22.89 18.94
N PRO A 66 -31.08 -21.92 18.15
CA PRO A 66 -29.65 -21.81 17.94
C PRO A 66 -28.91 -21.55 19.26
N GLU A 67 -27.83 -22.28 19.53
CA GLU A 67 -26.96 -21.98 20.65
C GLU A 67 -26.27 -20.62 20.44
N ILE A 68 -26.42 -19.71 21.40
CA ILE A 68 -25.68 -18.44 21.40
C ILE A 68 -24.22 -18.77 21.73
N GLU A 69 -23.32 -18.54 20.77
CA GLU A 69 -21.90 -18.76 20.98
C GLU A 69 -21.39 -17.96 22.21
N PRO A 70 -20.59 -18.57 23.09
CA PRO A 70 -20.03 -17.87 24.24
C PRO A 70 -19.13 -16.72 23.79
N PHE A 71 -19.17 -15.61 24.53
CA PHE A 71 -18.31 -14.46 24.24
C PHE A 71 -16.84 -14.85 24.33
N VAL A 72 -16.11 -14.69 23.23
CA VAL A 72 -14.65 -14.84 23.17
C VAL A 72 -14.03 -13.45 23.16
N GLU A 73 -13.26 -13.14 24.20
CA GLU A 73 -12.50 -11.89 24.27
C GLU A 73 -11.53 -11.81 23.08
N GLN A 74 -11.61 -10.70 22.33
CA GLN A 74 -10.76 -10.46 21.18
C GLN A 74 -9.39 -9.97 21.64
N GLU A 75 -8.34 -10.48 21.03
CA GLU A 75 -6.98 -10.03 21.32
C GLU A 75 -6.78 -8.56 20.95
N HIS A 76 -5.86 -7.88 21.66
CA HIS A 76 -5.55 -6.50 21.37
C HIS A 76 -4.82 -6.34 20.02
N LEU A 77 -5.57 -5.98 18.97
CA LEU A 77 -5.08 -5.92 17.59
C LEU A 77 -3.93 -4.93 17.35
N ARG A 78 -3.75 -3.96 18.26
CA ARG A 78 -2.71 -2.93 18.20
C ARG A 78 -1.59 -3.13 19.22
N SER A 79 -1.43 -4.34 19.75
CA SER A 79 -0.44 -4.65 20.80
C SER A 79 1.00 -4.31 20.38
N TRP A 80 1.29 -4.41 19.09
CA TRP A 80 2.59 -4.06 18.51
C TRP A 80 3.00 -2.59 18.71
N LEU A 81 2.05 -1.69 18.95
CA LEU A 81 2.36 -0.29 19.28
C LEU A 81 2.97 -0.13 20.67
N SER A 82 2.86 -1.15 21.53
CA SER A 82 3.41 -1.20 22.88
C SER A 82 4.84 -1.76 22.93
N ASP A 83 5.49 -1.98 21.78
CA ASP A 83 6.92 -2.33 21.74
C ASP A 83 7.73 -1.21 22.40
N ILE A 84 8.47 -1.55 23.45
CA ILE A 84 9.23 -0.60 24.28
C ILE A 84 10.27 0.14 23.42
N ASN A 85 10.92 -0.59 22.52
CA ASN A 85 11.95 -0.07 21.64
C ASN A 85 11.37 0.71 20.44
N SER A 86 10.04 0.85 20.36
CA SER A 86 9.34 1.54 19.28
C SER A 86 9.80 1.12 17.89
N ARG A 87 10.07 -0.18 17.72
CA ARG A 87 10.48 -0.75 16.44
C ARG A 87 9.30 -0.79 15.48
N ASP A 88 9.59 -0.68 14.19
CA ASP A 88 8.59 -0.80 13.15
C ASP A 88 8.62 -2.20 12.56
N GLN A 89 7.44 -2.74 12.26
CA GLN A 89 7.31 -4.04 11.60
C GLN A 89 7.26 -3.86 10.10
N PHE A 90 7.76 -4.85 9.37
CA PHE A 90 7.55 -4.96 7.93
C PHE A 90 7.21 -6.39 7.53
N ILE A 91 6.57 -6.53 6.38
CA ILE A 91 6.23 -7.81 5.77
C ILE A 91 7.23 -8.12 4.66
N MET A 92 7.64 -9.37 4.55
CA MET A 92 8.35 -9.90 3.40
C MET A 92 7.57 -11.05 2.78
N TYR A 93 7.40 -11.01 1.46
CA TYR A 93 6.93 -12.15 0.68
C TYR A 93 8.10 -12.71 -0.15
N ARG A 94 8.54 -13.93 0.17
CA ARG A 94 9.76 -14.56 -0.33
C ARG A 94 9.44 -15.98 -0.79
N GLY A 95 9.52 -16.26 -2.09
CA GLY A 95 9.09 -17.56 -2.63
C GLY A 95 7.62 -17.85 -2.30
N GLU A 96 7.36 -18.85 -1.46
CA GLU A 96 6.02 -19.20 -0.96
C GLU A 96 5.78 -18.74 0.49
N ASN A 97 6.82 -18.21 1.15
CA ASN A 97 6.78 -17.83 2.56
C ASN A 97 6.47 -16.35 2.72
N VAL A 98 5.56 -16.05 3.63
CA VAL A 98 5.25 -14.68 4.05
C VAL A 98 5.59 -14.58 5.53
N GLY A 99 6.37 -13.56 5.90
CA GLY A 99 6.69 -13.30 7.29
C GLY A 99 6.61 -11.84 7.67
N VAL A 100 6.28 -11.58 8.93
CA VAL A 100 6.32 -10.27 9.59
C VAL A 100 7.54 -10.24 10.49
N PHE A 101 8.33 -9.16 10.39
CA PHE A 101 9.59 -9.02 11.10
C PHE A 101 9.66 -7.67 11.81
N TRP A 102 10.28 -7.62 12.98
CA TRP A 102 10.69 -6.38 13.61
C TRP A 102 11.97 -5.86 12.97
N ASN A 103 12.01 -4.56 12.69
CA ASN A 103 13.23 -3.91 12.23
C ASN A 103 14.28 -3.80 13.35
N LYS A 104 15.48 -4.32 13.09
CA LYS A 104 16.66 -4.22 13.96
C LYS A 104 17.80 -3.42 13.32
N LYS A 105 17.47 -2.33 12.60
CA LYS A 105 18.46 -1.43 11.98
C LYS A 105 19.41 -2.23 11.06
N LYS A 106 20.70 -2.32 11.43
CA LYS A 106 21.76 -3.06 10.73
C LYS A 106 21.71 -4.58 10.98
N ASP A 107 21.16 -5.01 12.11
CA ASP A 107 21.13 -6.41 12.50
C ASP A 107 20.02 -7.19 11.78
N VAL A 108 20.08 -8.51 11.87
CA VAL A 108 19.10 -9.40 11.23
C VAL A 108 17.69 -9.10 11.79
N PRO A 109 16.66 -8.97 10.93
CA PRO A 109 15.29 -8.76 11.39
C PRO A 109 14.82 -9.88 12.32
N GLU A 110 14.13 -9.51 13.39
CA GLU A 110 13.57 -10.51 14.31
C GLU A 110 12.21 -10.99 13.78
N PRO A 111 12.03 -12.30 13.50
CA PRO A 111 10.77 -12.82 13.01
C PRO A 111 9.70 -12.74 14.10
N VAL A 112 8.59 -12.07 13.79
CA VAL A 112 7.36 -12.14 14.60
C VAL A 112 6.62 -13.43 14.26
N ILE A 113 6.50 -13.71 12.97
CA ILE A 113 5.84 -14.89 12.43
C ILE A 113 6.24 -15.09 10.97
N ASP A 114 6.46 -16.32 10.55
CA ASP A 114 6.75 -16.70 9.16
C ASP A 114 5.94 -17.95 8.81
N ARG A 115 5.14 -17.89 7.73
CA ARG A 115 4.25 -18.98 7.30
C ARG A 115 4.39 -19.23 5.80
N ALA A 116 4.55 -20.50 5.45
CA ALA A 116 4.45 -20.97 4.07
C ALA A 116 3.00 -20.92 3.58
N GLY A 117 2.77 -20.50 2.33
CA GLY A 117 1.46 -20.50 1.70
C GLY A 117 0.43 -19.56 2.35
N TRP A 118 0.89 -18.52 3.07
CA TRP A 118 -0.03 -17.60 3.76
C TRP A 118 -0.89 -16.76 2.80
N THR A 119 -0.39 -16.56 1.58
CA THR A 119 -1.09 -15.92 0.47
C THR A 119 -0.75 -16.65 -0.82
N GLU A 120 -1.65 -16.64 -1.80
CA GLU A 120 -1.40 -17.18 -3.14
C GLU A 120 -0.98 -16.08 -4.13
N SER A 121 -1.32 -14.80 -3.84
CA SER A 121 -1.10 -13.68 -4.76
C SER A 121 -0.20 -12.59 -4.20
N PHE A 122 -0.71 -11.71 -3.33
CA PHE A 122 0.07 -10.65 -2.69
C PHE A 122 -0.41 -10.44 -1.25
N VAL A 123 0.31 -9.60 -0.51
CA VAL A 123 -0.09 -9.17 0.83
C VAL A 123 -0.25 -7.66 0.89
N GLN A 124 -1.15 -7.19 1.74
CA GLN A 124 -1.40 -5.76 1.93
C GLN A 124 -1.78 -5.45 3.37
N TRP A 125 -1.10 -4.46 3.96
CA TRP A 125 -1.51 -3.89 5.23
C TRP A 125 -2.76 -3.02 5.07
N SER A 126 -3.64 -3.06 6.06
CA SER A 126 -4.69 -2.06 6.17
C SER A 126 -4.10 -0.66 6.49
N PRO A 127 -4.81 0.44 6.18
CA PRO A 127 -4.27 1.80 6.28
C PRO A 127 -3.73 2.22 7.65
N GLN A 128 -4.22 1.63 8.75
CA GLN A 128 -3.73 1.90 10.11
C GLN A 128 -2.86 0.75 10.66
N GLY A 129 -2.51 -0.22 9.82
CA GLY A 129 -1.71 -1.38 10.18
C GLY A 129 -2.37 -2.31 11.20
N THR A 130 -3.69 -2.26 11.38
CA THR A 130 -4.38 -3.19 12.28
C THR A 130 -4.43 -4.60 11.71
N PHE A 131 -4.64 -4.73 10.39
CA PHE A 131 -4.83 -6.00 9.70
C PHE A 131 -3.77 -6.23 8.62
N LEU A 132 -3.35 -7.49 8.48
CA LEU A 132 -2.67 -7.99 7.29
C LEU A 132 -3.68 -8.71 6.41
N THR A 133 -3.68 -8.40 5.12
CA THR A 133 -4.56 -9.00 4.12
C THR A 133 -3.81 -10.06 3.35
N SER A 134 -4.36 -11.27 3.26
CA SER A 134 -3.90 -12.28 2.31
C SER A 134 -4.99 -12.65 1.31
N VAL A 135 -4.57 -12.94 0.08
CA VAL A 135 -5.44 -13.10 -1.08
C VAL A 135 -5.28 -14.52 -1.63
N HIS A 136 -6.42 -15.20 -1.79
CA HIS A 136 -6.54 -16.60 -2.18
C HIS A 136 -7.57 -16.74 -3.30
N GLY A 137 -7.53 -17.84 -4.05
CA GLY A 137 -8.52 -18.12 -5.09
C GLY A 137 -9.98 -18.12 -4.59
N GLN A 138 -10.21 -18.46 -3.31
CA GLN A 138 -11.54 -18.44 -2.69
C GLN A 138 -11.99 -17.05 -2.18
N GLY A 139 -11.05 -16.10 -2.03
CA GLY A 139 -11.33 -14.81 -1.42
C GLY A 139 -10.20 -14.23 -0.62
N VAL A 140 -10.56 -13.36 0.33
CA VAL A 140 -9.61 -12.55 1.10
C VAL A 140 -9.73 -12.89 2.58
N GLN A 141 -8.60 -12.90 3.28
CA GLN A 141 -8.55 -13.13 4.72
C GLN A 141 -7.81 -12.00 5.41
N LEU A 142 -8.31 -11.58 6.57
CA LEU A 142 -7.64 -10.61 7.44
C LEU A 142 -7.05 -11.31 8.66
N TRP A 143 -5.84 -10.91 9.00
CA TRP A 143 -5.06 -11.43 10.12
C TRP A 143 -4.64 -10.29 11.04
N GLY A 144 -4.61 -10.54 12.34
CA GLY A 144 -4.22 -9.52 13.32
C GLY A 144 -4.05 -10.09 14.72
N GLY A 145 -3.68 -9.19 15.65
CA GLY A 145 -3.39 -9.55 17.04
C GLY A 145 -2.00 -10.18 17.24
N PRO A 146 -1.56 -10.33 18.51
CA PRO A 146 -0.29 -10.98 18.86
C PRO A 146 -0.16 -12.40 18.29
N SER A 147 -1.24 -13.17 18.28
CA SER A 147 -1.24 -14.57 17.81
C SER A 147 -1.37 -14.72 16.29
N TRP A 148 -1.60 -13.63 15.55
CA TRP A 148 -1.86 -13.65 14.11
C TRP A 148 -2.99 -14.64 13.73
N LYS A 149 -4.07 -14.62 14.52
CA LYS A 149 -5.30 -15.35 14.20
C LYS A 149 -6.01 -14.69 13.03
N ARG A 150 -6.78 -15.50 12.31
CA ARG A 150 -7.68 -15.02 11.27
C ARG A 150 -8.82 -14.25 11.95
N ILE A 151 -8.94 -12.96 11.64
CA ILE A 151 -9.98 -12.08 12.15
C ILE A 151 -11.26 -12.24 11.34
N MET A 152 -11.14 -12.21 10.00
CA MET A 152 -12.30 -12.26 9.11
C MET A 152 -11.95 -12.93 7.79
N ARG A 153 -12.96 -13.52 7.14
CA ARG A 153 -12.88 -14.10 5.79
C ARG A 153 -13.96 -13.49 4.91
N PHE A 154 -13.57 -13.04 3.73
CA PHE A 154 -14.46 -12.47 2.72
C PHE A 154 -14.45 -13.37 1.48
N THR A 155 -15.59 -13.96 1.17
CA THR A 155 -15.70 -14.90 0.04
C THR A 155 -15.98 -14.12 -1.24
N HIS A 156 -14.95 -13.95 -2.04
CA HIS A 156 -15.02 -13.36 -3.38
C HIS A 156 -14.06 -14.18 -4.27
N PRO A 157 -14.55 -15.03 -5.16
CA PRO A 157 -13.68 -15.86 -5.99
C PRO A 157 -12.71 -15.01 -6.84
N MET A 158 -11.46 -15.46 -6.92
CA MET A 158 -10.44 -14.90 -7.84
C MET A 158 -10.19 -13.39 -7.66
N VAL A 159 -10.12 -12.90 -6.41
CA VAL A 159 -9.79 -11.48 -6.14
C VAL A 159 -8.42 -11.11 -6.73
N ASN A 160 -8.39 -10.01 -7.47
CA ASN A 160 -7.16 -9.43 -8.01
C ASN A 160 -6.71 -8.18 -7.27
N LEU A 161 -7.64 -7.39 -6.71
CA LEU A 161 -7.32 -6.12 -6.05
C LEU A 161 -8.17 -5.94 -4.78
N VAL A 162 -7.59 -5.31 -3.77
CA VAL A 162 -8.22 -4.99 -2.48
C VAL A 162 -7.92 -3.55 -2.06
N ASP A 163 -8.89 -2.87 -1.47
CA ASP A 163 -8.73 -1.49 -0.96
C ASP A 163 -9.56 -1.31 0.31
N PHE A 164 -9.09 -0.45 1.20
CA PHE A 164 -9.68 -0.24 2.52
C PHE A 164 -10.21 1.17 2.66
N SER A 165 -11.28 1.31 3.45
CA SER A 165 -11.64 2.63 3.94
C SER A 165 -10.54 3.17 4.89
N PRO A 166 -10.29 4.50 4.91
CA PRO A 166 -9.24 5.11 5.74
C PRO A 166 -9.28 4.74 7.21
N ASN A 167 -10.48 4.50 7.77
CA ASN A 167 -10.66 4.10 9.17
C ASN A 167 -10.90 2.59 9.38
N GLU A 168 -10.54 1.76 8.39
CA GLU A 168 -10.58 0.28 8.48
C GLU A 168 -11.95 -0.30 8.82
N LYS A 169 -13.04 0.39 8.43
CA LYS A 169 -14.41 -0.08 8.62
C LYS A 169 -14.89 -0.97 7.47
N TYR A 170 -14.42 -0.70 6.26
CA TYR A 170 -14.90 -1.36 5.05
C TYR A 170 -13.75 -1.84 4.18
N LEU A 171 -14.01 -2.93 3.45
CA LEU A 171 -13.09 -3.54 2.50
C LEU A 171 -13.75 -3.59 1.13
N VAL A 172 -13.07 -3.11 0.10
CA VAL A 172 -13.45 -3.28 -1.31
C VAL A 172 -12.60 -4.41 -1.88
N THR A 173 -13.25 -5.32 -2.59
CA THR A 173 -12.60 -6.41 -3.31
C THR A 173 -13.04 -6.39 -4.76
N TRP A 174 -12.10 -6.65 -5.68
CA TRP A 174 -12.38 -6.70 -7.11
C TRP A 174 -11.77 -7.95 -7.75
N SER A 175 -12.54 -8.57 -8.65
CA SER A 175 -12.07 -9.61 -9.56
C SER A 175 -12.25 -9.19 -11.02
N ASN A 176 -11.27 -9.53 -11.86
CA ASN A 176 -11.36 -9.39 -13.30
C ASN A 176 -12.29 -10.44 -13.94
N LYS A 177 -12.62 -11.51 -13.21
CA LYS A 177 -13.62 -12.50 -13.59
C LYS A 177 -14.91 -12.18 -12.85
N PRO A 178 -16.02 -11.91 -13.56
CA PRO A 178 -17.31 -11.76 -12.91
C PRO A 178 -17.61 -12.96 -12.01
N ILE A 179 -18.24 -12.67 -10.88
CA ILE A 179 -18.69 -13.67 -9.92
C ILE A 179 -19.66 -14.60 -10.66
N SER A 180 -19.41 -15.90 -10.54
CA SER A 180 -20.33 -16.93 -11.01
C SER A 180 -20.78 -17.71 -9.80
N ILE A 181 -22.08 -17.74 -9.56
CA ILE A 181 -22.68 -18.50 -8.47
C ILE A 181 -22.80 -19.96 -8.90
N PRO A 182 -22.20 -20.93 -8.15
CA PRO A 182 -22.35 -22.35 -8.47
C PRO A 182 -23.81 -22.79 -8.40
N GLU A 183 -24.24 -23.70 -9.28
CA GLU A 183 -25.60 -24.26 -9.28
C GLU A 183 -25.96 -24.93 -7.93
N ASN A 184 -24.98 -25.59 -7.32
CA ASN A 184 -25.07 -26.17 -5.99
C ASN A 184 -24.04 -25.50 -5.07
N PRO A 185 -24.37 -24.33 -4.49
CA PRO A 185 -23.45 -23.63 -3.61
C PRO A 185 -23.22 -24.46 -2.33
N PRO A 186 -22.01 -24.42 -1.75
CA PRO A 186 -21.75 -25.03 -0.45
C PRO A 186 -22.72 -24.48 0.63
N PRO A 187 -22.99 -25.25 1.70
CA PRO A 187 -23.72 -24.73 2.85
C PRO A 187 -23.10 -23.41 3.34
N ASN A 188 -23.92 -22.39 3.58
CA ASN A 188 -23.52 -21.05 4.02
C ASN A 188 -22.64 -20.27 3.02
N PHE A 189 -22.76 -20.52 1.70
CA PHE A 189 -22.15 -19.65 0.70
C PHE A 189 -22.74 -18.23 0.79
N PRO A 190 -21.93 -17.18 1.02
CA PRO A 190 -22.45 -15.87 1.39
C PRO A 190 -22.95 -15.04 0.20
N LEU A 191 -22.73 -15.49 -1.04
CA LEU A 191 -23.14 -14.79 -2.26
C LEU A 191 -24.42 -15.41 -2.82
N GLY A 192 -25.44 -14.59 -3.04
CA GLY A 192 -26.72 -15.00 -3.62
C GLY A 192 -26.81 -14.76 -5.13
N PRO A 193 -27.95 -15.12 -5.76
CA PRO A 193 -28.17 -14.92 -7.20
C PRO A 193 -28.04 -13.46 -7.66
N ASP A 194 -28.33 -12.50 -6.79
CA ASP A 194 -28.18 -11.07 -7.09
C ASP A 194 -26.73 -10.67 -7.36
N GLU A 195 -25.77 -11.47 -6.90
CA GLU A 195 -24.34 -11.21 -6.99
C GLU A 195 -23.71 -11.75 -8.27
N ASP A 196 -24.44 -12.60 -8.98
CA ASP A 196 -24.00 -13.22 -10.22
C ASP A 196 -23.71 -12.15 -11.30
N GLY A 197 -22.59 -12.31 -12.00
CA GLY A 197 -22.12 -11.37 -13.03
C GLY A 197 -21.49 -10.06 -12.50
N LYS A 198 -21.43 -9.83 -11.19
CA LYS A 198 -20.78 -8.64 -10.61
C LYS A 198 -19.28 -8.86 -10.41
N SER A 199 -18.50 -7.77 -10.28
CA SER A 199 -17.03 -7.84 -10.18
C SER A 199 -16.47 -7.19 -8.91
N PHE A 200 -17.25 -6.34 -8.27
CA PHE A 200 -16.85 -5.61 -7.07
C PHE A 200 -17.74 -5.99 -5.90
N ILE A 201 -17.16 -6.13 -4.72
CA ILE A 201 -17.91 -6.29 -3.46
C ILE A 201 -17.32 -5.36 -2.41
N ILE A 202 -18.19 -4.64 -1.70
CA ILE A 202 -17.90 -3.85 -0.51
C ILE A 202 -18.41 -4.59 0.71
N TRP A 203 -17.51 -4.82 1.66
CA TRP A 203 -17.73 -5.58 2.87
C TRP A 203 -17.65 -4.68 4.10
N ASP A 204 -18.41 -5.01 5.15
CA ASP A 204 -18.16 -4.51 6.49
C ASP A 204 -17.12 -5.40 7.18
N ILE A 205 -16.01 -4.81 7.61
CA ILE A 205 -14.90 -5.55 8.22
C ILE A 205 -15.30 -6.12 9.57
N LYS A 206 -16.12 -5.40 10.34
CA LYS A 206 -16.48 -5.81 11.70
C LYS A 206 -17.40 -7.03 11.69
N THR A 207 -18.39 -7.04 10.80
CA THR A 207 -19.39 -8.12 10.74
C THR A 207 -19.06 -9.19 9.72
N GLY A 208 -18.17 -8.93 8.75
CA GLY A 208 -17.91 -9.83 7.62
C GLY A 208 -18.98 -9.78 6.53
N ASN A 209 -20.03 -8.98 6.72
CA ASN A 209 -21.18 -8.97 5.83
C ASN A 209 -20.90 -8.27 4.50
N LEU A 210 -21.49 -8.82 3.43
CA LEU A 210 -21.59 -8.14 2.15
C LEU A 210 -22.55 -6.96 2.28
N LEU A 211 -22.06 -5.74 2.05
CA LEU A 211 -22.91 -4.54 2.08
C LEU A 211 -23.54 -4.26 0.73
N ARG A 212 -22.71 -4.29 -0.33
CA ARG A 212 -23.16 -4.08 -1.71
C ARG A 212 -22.12 -4.56 -2.68
N SER A 213 -22.59 -4.95 -3.85
CA SER A 213 -21.77 -5.35 -4.99
C SER A 213 -22.14 -4.59 -6.25
N PHE A 214 -21.19 -4.58 -7.18
CA PHE A 214 -21.30 -3.79 -8.41
C PHE A 214 -20.72 -4.53 -9.61
N THR A 215 -21.36 -4.33 -10.76
CA THR A 215 -20.78 -4.64 -12.05
C THR A 215 -19.63 -3.68 -12.37
N SER A 216 -18.72 -4.15 -13.22
CA SER A 216 -17.71 -3.27 -13.82
C SER A 216 -18.40 -2.25 -14.73
N VAL A 217 -17.96 -1.00 -14.66
CA VAL A 217 -18.50 0.06 -15.53
C VAL A 217 -17.80 -0.06 -16.89
N GLU A 218 -18.56 -0.42 -17.92
CA GLU A 218 -18.06 -0.41 -19.30
C GLU A 218 -17.94 1.03 -19.80
N VAL A 219 -16.78 1.42 -20.31
CA VAL A 219 -16.58 2.72 -20.95
C VAL A 219 -17.09 2.63 -22.38
N THR A 220 -18.36 2.99 -22.59
CA THR A 220 -18.98 3.10 -23.91
C THR A 220 -18.86 4.54 -24.41
N GLY A 221 -17.72 4.92 -24.97
CA GLY A 221 -17.51 6.25 -25.57
C GLY A 221 -16.77 6.14 -26.90
N GLU A 222 -17.34 6.71 -27.98
CA GLU A 222 -16.81 6.73 -29.35
C GLU A 222 -15.81 7.88 -29.63
N ARG A 223 -15.26 8.54 -28.60
CA ARG A 223 -14.28 9.63 -28.83
C ARG A 223 -12.87 9.06 -29.04
N ASP A 224 -12.37 9.23 -30.26
CA ASP A 224 -11.02 8.98 -30.77
C ASP A 224 -10.38 7.64 -30.37
N ALA A 225 -10.75 6.60 -31.12
CA ALA A 225 -10.30 5.21 -30.95
C ALA A 225 -8.77 5.04 -30.84
N GLU A 226 -7.93 5.88 -31.46
CA GLU A 226 -6.47 5.67 -31.46
C GLU A 226 -5.73 6.16 -30.20
N LEU A 227 -6.22 7.20 -29.51
CA LEU A 227 -5.66 7.67 -28.23
C LEU A 227 -6.27 6.92 -27.04
N PHE A 228 -7.52 6.48 -27.18
CA PHE A 228 -8.26 5.73 -26.17
C PHE A 228 -8.01 4.20 -26.22
N GLU A 229 -7.56 3.61 -27.34
CA GLU A 229 -7.20 2.18 -27.37
C GLU A 229 -6.00 1.83 -26.48
N LYS A 230 -5.06 2.77 -26.29
CA LYS A 230 -3.90 2.56 -25.41
C LYS A 230 -4.26 2.57 -23.92
N SER A 231 -5.33 3.27 -23.51
CA SER A 231 -5.80 3.31 -22.13
C SER A 231 -6.77 2.17 -21.78
N ARG A 232 -7.29 1.46 -22.80
CA ARG A 232 -8.38 0.47 -22.71
C ARG A 232 -8.09 -0.82 -21.91
N LYS A 233 -6.87 -1.03 -21.38
CA LYS A 233 -6.49 -2.31 -20.75
C LYS A 233 -6.28 -2.28 -19.23
N LYS A 234 -6.41 -1.13 -18.55
CA LYS A 234 -6.19 -1.07 -17.10
C LYS A 234 -7.38 -0.40 -16.41
N VAL A 235 -8.10 -1.16 -15.60
CA VAL A 235 -9.04 -0.62 -14.61
C VAL A 235 -8.27 0.40 -13.78
N SER A 236 -8.75 1.65 -13.75
CA SER A 236 -8.18 2.66 -12.87
C SER A 236 -8.50 2.27 -11.43
N TRP A 237 -7.47 2.03 -10.63
CA TRP A 237 -7.60 1.61 -9.24
C TRP A 237 -7.04 2.69 -8.31
N PRO A 238 -7.72 3.03 -7.19
CA PRO A 238 -9.01 2.49 -6.74
C PRO A 238 -10.22 3.07 -7.49
N VAL A 239 -11.21 2.22 -7.79
CA VAL A 239 -12.49 2.64 -8.43
C VAL A 239 -13.43 3.31 -7.42
N PHE A 240 -13.47 2.76 -6.21
CA PHE A 240 -14.26 3.28 -5.11
C PHE A 240 -13.34 4.12 -4.22
N LYS A 241 -13.60 5.41 -4.16
CA LYS A 241 -12.81 6.35 -3.34
C LYS A 241 -13.61 6.73 -2.09
N TRP A 242 -12.98 6.61 -0.94
CA TRP A 242 -13.57 6.80 0.37
C TRP A 242 -13.41 8.24 0.86
N SER A 243 -14.43 8.77 1.55
CA SER A 243 -14.26 9.99 2.34
C SER A 243 -13.35 9.72 3.54
N SER A 244 -12.69 10.76 4.05
CA SER A 244 -11.73 10.68 5.17
C SER A 244 -12.32 10.16 6.49
N ASP A 245 -13.64 10.24 6.66
CA ASP A 245 -14.39 9.79 7.84
C ASP A 245 -15.17 8.48 7.63
N ASP A 246 -14.98 7.82 6.48
CA ASP A 246 -15.66 6.61 6.04
C ASP A 246 -17.18 6.72 5.89
N LYS A 247 -17.77 7.93 5.99
CA LYS A 247 -19.23 8.12 5.86
C LYS A 247 -19.74 7.93 4.44
N TYR A 248 -18.89 8.21 3.46
CA TYR A 248 -19.24 8.13 2.06
C TYR A 248 -18.20 7.33 1.27
N VAL A 249 -18.69 6.58 0.29
CA VAL A 249 -17.87 5.98 -0.75
C VAL A 249 -18.43 6.39 -2.09
N ALA A 250 -17.56 6.75 -3.02
CA ALA A 250 -17.97 7.23 -4.32
C ALA A 250 -17.26 6.49 -5.44
N ARG A 251 -17.93 6.39 -6.58
CA ARG A 251 -17.33 5.97 -7.85
C ARG A 251 -17.77 6.88 -8.97
N VAL A 252 -16.93 7.04 -9.98
CA VAL A 252 -17.27 7.75 -11.20
C VAL A 252 -17.99 6.80 -12.17
N VAL A 253 -19.05 7.28 -12.80
CA VAL A 253 -19.58 6.71 -14.04
C VAL A 253 -19.09 7.65 -15.15
N PRO A 254 -18.08 7.24 -15.93
CA PRO A 254 -17.42 8.12 -16.89
C PRO A 254 -18.41 8.86 -17.80
N GLU A 255 -18.13 10.13 -18.04
CA GLU A 255 -18.92 11.04 -18.89
C GLU A 255 -20.34 11.38 -18.39
N GLN A 256 -20.83 10.74 -17.32
CA GLN A 256 -22.24 10.85 -16.92
C GLN A 256 -22.45 11.45 -15.52
N SER A 257 -21.85 10.83 -14.49
CA SER A 257 -22.20 11.16 -13.11
C SER A 257 -21.19 10.63 -12.10
N ILE A 258 -21.22 11.21 -10.89
CA ILE A 258 -20.57 10.62 -9.72
C ILE A 258 -21.65 9.98 -8.84
N GLN A 259 -21.47 8.70 -8.53
CA GLN A 259 -22.33 7.95 -7.62
C GLN A 259 -21.70 7.98 -6.22
N ILE A 260 -22.36 8.65 -5.28
CA ILE A 260 -21.93 8.72 -3.87
C ILE A 260 -22.90 7.89 -3.05
N PHE A 261 -22.37 6.95 -2.27
CA PHE A 261 -23.12 6.05 -1.39
C PHE A 261 -22.87 6.41 0.07
N GLU A 262 -23.93 6.48 0.86
CA GLU A 262 -23.88 6.65 2.31
C GLU A 262 -23.62 5.32 2.99
N THR A 263 -22.65 5.26 3.90
CA THR A 263 -22.38 4.07 4.70
C THR A 263 -23.07 4.16 6.08
N PRO A 264 -23.43 3.02 6.70
CA PRO A 264 -23.26 1.65 6.24
C PRO A 264 -24.34 1.17 5.24
N GLY A 265 -25.42 1.93 5.04
CA GLY A 265 -26.60 1.48 4.28
C GLY A 265 -26.39 1.29 2.77
N MET A 266 -25.29 1.80 2.21
CA MET A 266 -24.94 1.74 0.80
C MET A 266 -26.05 2.22 -0.14
N LEU A 267 -26.81 3.24 0.30
CA LEU A 267 -27.82 3.93 -0.51
C LEU A 267 -27.19 5.16 -1.18
N LEU A 268 -27.65 5.51 -2.38
CA LEU A 268 -27.19 6.72 -3.05
C LEU A 268 -27.56 7.96 -2.22
N LEU A 269 -26.60 8.89 -2.08
CA LEU A 269 -26.77 10.16 -1.37
C LEU A 269 -27.91 11.00 -1.96
N GLY A 270 -29.01 11.14 -1.22
CA GLY A 270 -30.24 11.77 -1.72
C GLY A 270 -30.96 10.96 -2.81
N LYS A 271 -30.80 9.63 -2.81
CA LYS A 271 -31.44 8.63 -3.70
C LYS A 271 -31.14 8.78 -5.20
N LYS A 272 -30.21 9.65 -5.60
CA LYS A 272 -29.84 9.89 -7.00
C LYS A 272 -28.34 10.12 -7.15
N ALA A 273 -27.78 9.67 -8.26
CA ALA A 273 -26.43 10.03 -8.66
C ALA A 273 -26.32 11.53 -8.94
N ILE A 274 -25.14 12.11 -8.66
CA ILE A 274 -24.86 13.52 -8.96
C ILE A 274 -24.48 13.59 -10.43
N LYS A 275 -25.40 14.08 -11.26
CA LYS A 275 -25.18 14.23 -12.71
C LYS A 275 -24.14 15.32 -12.96
N ILE A 276 -23.02 14.93 -13.57
CA ILE A 276 -21.94 15.83 -13.97
C ILE A 276 -21.51 15.36 -15.36
N GLU A 277 -22.05 16.01 -16.39
CA GLU A 277 -21.77 15.67 -17.77
C GLU A 277 -20.28 15.81 -18.08
N GLY A 278 -19.70 14.79 -18.71
CA GLY A 278 -18.29 14.78 -19.07
C GLY A 278 -17.34 14.52 -17.90
N VAL A 279 -17.81 14.14 -16.71
CA VAL A 279 -16.90 13.86 -15.59
C VAL A 279 -15.92 12.73 -15.93
N VAL A 280 -14.62 12.98 -15.70
CA VAL A 280 -13.56 12.00 -15.97
C VAL A 280 -13.05 11.38 -14.68
N ASP A 281 -12.71 12.20 -13.69
CA ASP A 281 -12.19 11.73 -12.41
C ASP A 281 -12.54 12.69 -11.28
N PHE A 282 -12.43 12.21 -10.03
CA PHE A 282 -12.64 12.99 -8.82
C PHE A 282 -11.74 12.50 -7.68
N GLU A 283 -11.46 13.36 -6.72
CA GLU A 283 -10.71 13.03 -5.51
C GLU A 283 -11.35 13.66 -4.27
N TRP A 284 -11.42 12.89 -3.18
CA TRP A 284 -11.82 13.40 -1.87
C TRP A 284 -10.70 14.19 -1.22
N SER A 285 -11.07 15.20 -0.43
CA SER A 285 -10.10 15.80 0.48
C SER A 285 -9.70 14.77 1.55
N PRO A 286 -8.39 14.59 1.81
CA PRO A 286 -7.91 13.59 2.76
C PRO A 286 -8.11 14.01 4.22
N SER A 287 -8.47 15.27 4.49
CA SER A 287 -8.68 15.77 5.84
C SER A 287 -10.06 15.39 6.38
N ILE A 288 -10.12 15.06 7.66
CA ILE A 288 -11.39 14.94 8.38
C ILE A 288 -11.98 16.35 8.49
N PRO A 289 -13.19 16.58 8.00
CA PRO A 289 -13.78 17.91 7.99
C PRO A 289 -14.08 18.36 9.41
N THR A 290 -13.72 19.61 9.70
CA THR A 290 -14.04 20.27 10.96
C THR A 290 -15.29 21.12 10.78
N ALA A 291 -16.07 21.30 11.85
CA ALA A 291 -17.25 22.15 11.78
C ALA A 291 -16.85 23.60 11.44
N GLU A 292 -17.29 24.09 10.28
CA GLU A 292 -17.18 25.50 9.95
C GLU A 292 -18.07 26.31 10.90
N ARG A 293 -17.60 27.49 11.34
CA ARG A 293 -18.40 28.39 12.19
C ARG A 293 -19.73 28.72 11.50
N GLY A 294 -20.83 28.21 12.03
CA GLY A 294 -22.19 28.48 11.54
C GLY A 294 -22.86 27.33 10.79
N LYS A 295 -22.14 26.25 10.43
CA LYS A 295 -22.76 25.02 9.90
C LYS A 295 -23.01 24.02 11.03
N LYS A 296 -24.17 23.36 11.00
CA LYS A 296 -24.56 22.36 12.01
C LYS A 296 -23.72 21.08 11.92
N GLU A 297 -23.28 20.72 10.72
CA GLU A 297 -22.48 19.52 10.48
C GLU A 297 -21.25 19.82 9.61
N PRO A 298 -20.10 19.18 9.87
CA PRO A 298 -18.92 19.27 9.02
C PRO A 298 -19.19 18.61 7.67
N GLU A 299 -18.78 19.27 6.59
CA GLU A 299 -18.97 18.79 5.22
C GLU A 299 -17.67 18.33 4.59
N GLN A 300 -17.74 17.24 3.82
CA GLN A 300 -16.61 16.70 3.07
C GLN A 300 -16.41 17.49 1.77
N LEU A 301 -15.16 17.68 1.36
CA LEU A 301 -14.82 18.32 0.09
C LEU A 301 -14.47 17.27 -0.96
N LEU A 302 -15.07 17.40 -2.14
CA LEU A 302 -14.83 16.58 -3.30
C LEU A 302 -14.40 17.48 -4.46
N CYS A 303 -13.26 17.17 -5.07
CA CYS A 303 -12.82 17.82 -6.30
C CYS A 303 -13.08 16.92 -7.49
N TYR A 304 -13.64 17.44 -8.57
CA TYR A 304 -13.83 16.72 -9.83
C TYR A 304 -13.41 17.58 -11.01
N TRP A 305 -13.22 16.94 -12.17
CA TRP A 305 -12.96 17.67 -13.40
C TRP A 305 -13.72 17.12 -14.61
N THR A 306 -13.99 18.00 -15.56
CA THR A 306 -14.61 17.70 -16.86
C THR A 306 -13.75 18.29 -17.99
N PRO A 307 -13.59 17.59 -19.13
CA PRO A 307 -12.86 18.08 -20.29
C PRO A 307 -13.70 19.11 -21.07
N GLU A 308 -13.13 19.67 -22.13
CA GLU A 308 -13.84 20.55 -23.05
C GLU A 308 -14.92 19.77 -23.81
N MET A 309 -16.17 20.21 -23.73
CA MET A 309 -17.33 19.54 -24.33
C MET A 309 -18.40 20.54 -24.73
N ASN A 310 -19.07 20.31 -25.87
CA ASN A 310 -20.29 21.04 -26.26
C ASN A 310 -20.13 22.58 -26.19
N ASN A 311 -19.01 23.10 -26.70
CA ASN A 311 -18.65 24.53 -26.64
C ASN A 311 -18.41 25.07 -25.21
N GLN A 312 -18.36 24.22 -24.19
CA GLN A 312 -17.93 24.54 -22.83
C GLN A 312 -16.46 24.24 -22.64
N THR A 313 -15.79 25.11 -21.90
CA THR A 313 -14.40 24.94 -21.50
C THR A 313 -14.26 23.82 -20.46
N ALA A 314 -13.06 23.25 -20.36
CA ALA A 314 -12.77 22.28 -19.31
C ALA A 314 -12.97 22.94 -17.94
N ARG A 315 -13.42 22.16 -16.97
CA ARG A 315 -13.81 22.70 -15.65
C ARG A 315 -13.27 21.82 -14.55
N VAL A 316 -12.74 22.46 -13.51
CA VAL A 316 -12.48 21.86 -12.21
C VAL A 316 -13.48 22.44 -11.21
N GLY A 317 -14.18 21.57 -10.50
CA GLY A 317 -15.16 21.93 -9.49
C GLY A 317 -14.80 21.39 -8.11
N LEU A 318 -14.85 22.24 -7.09
CA LEU A 318 -14.84 21.87 -5.69
C LEU A 318 -16.28 21.88 -5.17
N MET A 319 -16.76 20.71 -4.75
CA MET A 319 -18.11 20.46 -4.26
C MET A 319 -18.09 20.07 -2.78
N SER A 320 -19.04 20.60 -2.03
CA SER A 320 -19.30 20.20 -0.65
C SER A 320 -20.29 19.04 -0.58
N ILE A 321 -20.06 18.07 0.30
CA ILE A 321 -20.91 16.89 0.52
C ILE A 321 -21.28 16.84 2.02
N PRO A 322 -22.58 16.76 2.39
CA PRO A 322 -23.71 16.32 1.56
C PRO A 322 -24.52 17.42 0.86
N SER A 323 -24.25 18.71 1.08
CA SER A 323 -25.07 19.81 0.50
C SER A 323 -25.06 19.88 -1.03
N LYS A 324 -24.06 19.30 -1.69
CA LYS A 324 -23.82 19.36 -3.14
C LYS A 324 -23.59 20.78 -3.65
N GLU A 325 -23.23 21.70 -2.75
CA GLU A 325 -22.91 23.09 -3.09
C GLU A 325 -21.54 23.15 -3.79
N ILE A 326 -21.47 23.87 -4.91
CA ILE A 326 -20.19 24.14 -5.59
C ILE A 326 -19.53 25.34 -4.91
N ILE A 327 -18.48 25.07 -4.14
CA ILE A 327 -17.74 26.10 -3.39
C ILE A 327 -16.84 26.91 -4.33
N ARG A 328 -16.19 26.23 -5.28
CA ARG A 328 -15.28 26.88 -6.22
C ARG A 328 -15.32 26.18 -7.56
N THR A 329 -15.23 26.96 -8.62
CA THR A 329 -15.10 26.47 -9.99
C THR A 329 -13.97 27.20 -10.68
N ARG A 330 -13.21 26.46 -11.48
CA ARG A 330 -12.14 26.97 -12.32
C ARG A 330 -12.34 26.46 -13.75
N ASN A 331 -12.42 27.39 -14.70
CA ASN A 331 -12.51 27.07 -16.11
C ASN A 331 -11.11 27.10 -16.73
N LEU A 332 -10.83 26.15 -17.61
CA LEU A 332 -9.54 25.87 -18.22
C LEU A 332 -9.71 25.74 -19.74
N VAL A 333 -8.69 26.11 -20.50
CA VAL A 333 -8.70 26.04 -21.98
C VAL A 333 -7.51 25.26 -22.51
N ASN A 334 -7.67 24.67 -23.69
CA ASN A 334 -6.72 23.80 -24.38
C ASN A 334 -6.23 22.65 -23.49
N VAL A 335 -7.15 22.03 -22.75
CA VAL A 335 -6.83 20.96 -21.79
C VAL A 335 -6.83 19.60 -22.47
N SER A 336 -5.81 18.80 -22.19
CA SER A 336 -5.70 17.41 -22.63
C SER A 336 -6.00 16.43 -21.50
N ASP A 337 -5.45 16.66 -20.30
CA ASP A 337 -5.69 15.84 -19.10
C ASP A 337 -5.54 16.68 -17.83
N CYS A 338 -6.20 16.25 -16.75
CA CYS A 338 -6.06 16.81 -15.42
C CYS A 338 -5.80 15.72 -14.38
N LYS A 339 -4.83 15.93 -13.51
CA LYS A 339 -4.61 15.12 -12.30
C LYS A 339 -4.79 15.96 -11.04
N LEU A 340 -5.48 15.39 -10.06
CA LEU A 340 -5.85 16.06 -8.81
C LEU A 340 -4.94 15.56 -7.69
N HIS A 341 -4.12 16.44 -7.12
CA HIS A 341 -3.17 16.10 -6.06
C HIS A 341 -3.50 16.87 -4.78
N TRP A 342 -4.09 16.19 -3.80
CA TRP A 342 -4.36 16.75 -2.48
C TRP A 342 -3.13 16.71 -1.56
N GLN A 343 -2.91 17.78 -0.81
CA GLN A 343 -1.99 17.76 0.32
C GLN A 343 -2.63 16.98 1.48
N SER A 344 -1.84 16.20 2.20
CA SER A 344 -2.31 15.24 3.22
C SER A 344 -3.24 15.78 4.32
N GLU A 345 -3.19 17.08 4.65
CA GLU A 345 -4.07 17.73 5.63
C GLU A 345 -5.20 18.55 4.97
N GLY A 346 -5.40 18.37 3.66
CA GLY A 346 -6.40 19.08 2.85
C GLY A 346 -6.18 20.59 2.81
N LYS A 347 -4.95 21.07 3.08
CA LYS A 347 -4.62 22.52 3.03
C LYS A 347 -4.63 23.06 1.61
N TYR A 348 -4.06 22.27 0.69
CA TYR A 348 -3.90 22.62 -0.71
C TYR A 348 -4.40 21.50 -1.60
N LEU A 349 -4.86 21.89 -2.78
CA LEU A 349 -5.10 21.02 -3.92
C LEU A 349 -4.29 21.55 -5.08
N CYS A 350 -3.42 20.73 -5.66
CA CYS A 350 -2.77 21.01 -6.93
C CYS A 350 -3.55 20.30 -8.03
N VAL A 351 -4.03 21.08 -9.00
CA VAL A 351 -4.55 20.55 -10.26
C VAL A 351 -3.41 20.63 -11.27
N LYS A 352 -2.86 19.46 -11.62
CA LYS A 352 -1.88 19.33 -12.69
C LYS A 352 -2.64 19.25 -14.02
N VAL A 353 -2.58 20.33 -14.80
CA VAL A 353 -3.30 20.46 -16.08
C VAL A 353 -2.30 20.31 -17.21
N ASP A 354 -2.42 19.24 -17.99
CA ASP A 354 -1.64 19.08 -19.22
C ASP A 354 -2.38 19.77 -20.36
N ARG A 355 -1.73 20.78 -20.94
CA ARG A 355 -2.28 21.63 -21.99
C ARG A 355 -1.62 21.31 -23.32
N HIS A 356 -2.40 21.39 -24.39
CA HIS A 356 -1.87 21.36 -25.76
C HIS A 356 -1.75 22.77 -26.32
N THR A 357 -0.77 22.99 -27.19
CA THR A 357 -0.72 24.22 -27.99
C THR A 357 -1.87 24.27 -28.99
N LYS A 358 -2.24 25.46 -29.50
CA LYS A 358 -3.33 25.61 -30.49
C LYS A 358 -3.15 24.73 -31.73
N THR A 359 -1.90 24.43 -32.10
CA THR A 359 -1.55 23.56 -33.23
C THR A 359 -1.59 22.07 -32.88
N LYS A 360 -1.81 21.71 -31.60
CA LYS A 360 -1.76 20.35 -31.03
C LYS A 360 -0.45 19.60 -31.26
N LYS A 361 0.64 20.32 -31.57
CA LYS A 361 1.95 19.72 -31.87
C LYS A 361 2.79 19.45 -30.62
N SER A 362 2.59 20.25 -29.58
CA SER A 362 3.36 20.17 -28.33
C SER A 362 2.44 20.30 -27.12
N MET A 363 2.88 19.71 -26.02
CA MET A 363 2.21 19.71 -24.72
C MET A 363 3.06 20.46 -23.69
N TYR A 364 2.40 21.09 -22.73
CA TYR A 364 3.04 21.75 -21.59
C TYR A 364 2.14 21.64 -20.37
N THR A 365 2.69 21.71 -19.16
CA THR A 365 1.88 21.60 -17.93
C THR A 365 1.74 22.95 -17.25
N SER A 366 0.55 23.20 -16.71
CA SER A 366 0.35 24.20 -15.66
C SER A 366 -0.10 23.56 -14.37
N LEU A 367 0.48 23.97 -13.26
CA LEU A 367 0.06 23.56 -11.92
C LEU A 367 -0.79 24.67 -11.32
N GLU A 368 -2.07 24.37 -11.03
CA GLU A 368 -2.99 25.31 -10.38
C GLU A 368 -3.23 24.91 -8.93
N PHE A 369 -2.73 25.73 -8.00
CA PHE A 369 -2.75 25.49 -6.56
C PHE A 369 -3.91 26.22 -5.89
N PHE A 370 -4.90 25.47 -5.41
CA PHE A 370 -6.03 25.95 -4.64
C PHE A 370 -5.66 25.96 -3.16
N ARG A 371 -5.74 27.13 -2.52
CA ARG A 371 -5.52 27.26 -1.06
C ARG A 371 -6.83 27.12 -0.31
N VAL A 372 -7.21 25.88 -0.04
CA VAL A 372 -8.57 25.49 0.37
C VAL A 372 -8.97 26.06 1.73
N LYS A 373 -8.00 26.25 2.65
CA LYS A 373 -8.27 26.81 3.99
C LYS A 373 -8.30 28.34 4.03
N GLU A 374 -7.95 29.01 2.94
CA GLU A 374 -7.98 30.47 2.85
C GLU A 374 -9.34 30.97 2.33
N LYS A 375 -9.75 32.16 2.77
CA LYS A 375 -11.03 32.75 2.36
C LYS A 375 -11.08 32.91 0.84
N ASN A 376 -12.21 32.52 0.24
CA ASN A 376 -12.46 32.53 -1.20
C ASN A 376 -11.62 31.54 -2.04
N ILE A 377 -10.80 30.69 -1.41
CA ILE A 377 -9.95 29.68 -2.07
C ILE A 377 -9.17 30.31 -3.23
N PRO A 378 -8.16 31.15 -2.94
CA PRO A 378 -7.31 31.72 -3.97
C PRO A 378 -6.58 30.61 -4.74
N VAL A 379 -6.33 30.88 -6.01
CA VAL A 379 -5.67 29.94 -6.94
C VAL A 379 -4.37 30.59 -7.42
N GLU A 380 -3.27 29.94 -7.15
CA GLU A 380 -1.94 30.31 -7.63
C GLU A 380 -1.56 29.41 -8.82
N ILE A 381 -0.89 29.95 -9.82
CA ILE A 381 -0.61 29.23 -11.08
C ILE A 381 0.89 29.24 -11.33
N VAL A 382 1.46 28.04 -11.50
CA VAL A 382 2.83 27.85 -11.98
C VAL A 382 2.75 27.25 -13.38
N GLU A 383 3.08 28.04 -14.40
CA GLU A 383 3.11 27.60 -15.79
C GLU A 383 4.51 27.12 -16.18
N LEU A 384 4.59 25.92 -16.77
CA LEU A 384 5.82 25.27 -17.17
C LEU A 384 5.82 25.07 -18.68
N LYS A 385 7.00 25.10 -19.30
CA LYS A 385 7.13 24.82 -20.74
C LYS A 385 7.15 23.31 -21.02
N GLN A 386 7.61 22.52 -20.06
CA GLN A 386 7.70 21.07 -20.12
C GLN A 386 6.45 20.40 -19.54
N VAL A 387 6.33 19.10 -19.80
CA VAL A 387 5.30 18.25 -19.21
C VAL A 387 5.78 17.71 -17.86
N VAL A 388 4.95 17.83 -16.83
CA VAL A 388 5.19 17.21 -15.53
C VAL A 388 4.80 15.73 -15.61
N ILE A 389 5.70 14.84 -15.21
CA ILE A 389 5.44 13.39 -15.21
C ILE A 389 5.15 12.85 -13.80
N ASN A 390 5.64 13.52 -12.77
CA ASN A 390 5.42 13.14 -11.38
C ASN A 390 5.35 14.38 -10.49
N PHE A 391 4.47 14.38 -9.48
CA PHE A 391 4.25 15.47 -8.55
C PHE A 391 3.96 14.89 -7.16
N ALA A 392 4.63 15.41 -6.13
CA ALA A 392 4.42 14.98 -4.76
C ALA A 392 4.46 16.15 -3.77
N TRP A 393 3.39 16.27 -2.98
CA TRP A 393 3.34 17.14 -1.82
C TRP A 393 4.16 16.57 -0.66
N GLU A 394 4.77 17.46 0.12
CA GLU A 394 5.28 17.10 1.43
C GLU A 394 4.13 16.70 2.38
N PRO A 395 4.22 15.52 3.03
CA PRO A 395 3.29 15.13 4.08
C PRO A 395 3.31 16.13 5.23
N LYS A 396 2.11 16.62 5.63
CA LYS A 396 1.90 17.62 6.70
C LYS A 396 2.66 18.94 6.53
N GLY A 397 3.21 19.20 5.34
CA GLY A 397 3.96 20.40 5.02
C GLY A 397 3.31 21.24 3.92
N ASP A 398 4.02 22.29 3.54
CA ASP A 398 3.60 23.25 2.51
C ASP A 398 4.53 23.21 1.28
N ARG A 399 5.50 22.29 1.24
CA ARG A 399 6.50 22.15 0.17
C ARG A 399 6.09 21.07 -0.81
N PHE A 400 6.67 21.08 -2.00
CA PHE A 400 6.42 20.04 -3.00
C PHE A 400 7.59 19.90 -3.97
N VAL A 401 7.63 18.74 -4.61
CA VAL A 401 8.59 18.42 -5.68
C VAL A 401 7.80 17.93 -6.88
N PHE A 402 8.27 18.26 -8.07
CA PHE A 402 7.78 17.65 -9.30
C PHE A 402 8.91 17.37 -10.27
N ILE A 403 8.68 16.42 -11.16
CA ILE A 403 9.62 16.02 -12.19
C ILE A 403 9.02 16.38 -13.55
N THR A 404 9.79 17.08 -14.36
CA THR A 404 9.46 17.35 -15.77
C THR A 404 10.27 16.46 -16.69
N VAL A 405 9.74 16.24 -17.89
CA VAL A 405 10.43 15.55 -18.98
C VAL A 405 10.61 16.51 -20.15
N ASP A 406 11.80 16.51 -20.74
CA ASP A 406 12.06 17.28 -21.95
C ASP A 406 11.30 16.69 -23.14
N GLU A 407 11.00 17.53 -24.14
CA GLU A 407 10.28 17.09 -25.34
C GLU A 407 11.11 16.04 -26.09
N ALA A 408 10.47 14.91 -26.41
CA ALA A 408 11.14 13.83 -27.11
C ALA A 408 11.50 14.24 -28.54
N ILE A 409 12.78 14.10 -28.90
CA ILE A 409 13.23 14.32 -30.27
C ILE A 409 12.76 13.13 -31.12
N GLN A 410 11.94 13.40 -32.14
CA GLN A 410 11.44 12.37 -33.04
C GLN A 410 12.59 11.57 -33.67
N GLY A 411 12.54 10.25 -33.55
CA GLY A 411 13.56 9.33 -34.07
C GLY A 411 14.73 9.03 -33.12
N ALA A 412 14.81 9.68 -31.95
CA ALA A 412 15.81 9.34 -30.94
C ALA A 412 15.53 7.99 -30.28
N GLN A 413 16.58 7.16 -30.14
CA GLN A 413 16.51 5.85 -29.46
C GLN A 413 16.64 5.95 -27.93
N VAL A 414 17.07 7.11 -27.42
CA VAL A 414 17.29 7.35 -25.99
C VAL A 414 16.09 8.11 -25.42
N ALA A 415 15.60 7.69 -24.26
CA ALA A 415 14.53 8.38 -23.55
C ALA A 415 14.95 9.83 -23.20
N PRO A 416 14.01 10.79 -23.23
CA PRO A 416 14.32 12.17 -22.87
C PRO A 416 14.79 12.25 -21.41
N LYS A 417 15.70 13.19 -21.15
CA LYS A 417 16.16 13.47 -19.79
C LYS A 417 15.04 14.15 -18.99
N THR A 418 15.10 13.95 -17.68
CA THR A 418 14.18 14.55 -16.73
C THR A 418 14.86 15.66 -15.93
N SER A 419 14.05 16.56 -15.38
CA SER A 419 14.49 17.61 -14.47
C SER A 419 13.63 17.60 -13.21
N VAL A 420 14.27 17.69 -12.05
CA VAL A 420 13.63 17.66 -10.74
C VAL A 420 13.54 19.09 -10.21
N HIS A 421 12.35 19.54 -9.84
CA HIS A 421 12.10 20.90 -9.37
C HIS A 421 11.61 20.88 -7.92
N PHE A 422 12.30 21.63 -7.07
CA PHE A 422 12.02 21.75 -5.65
C PHE A 422 11.36 23.10 -5.37
N TYR A 423 10.19 23.10 -4.73
CA TYR A 423 9.44 24.31 -4.43
C TYR A 423 9.16 24.44 -2.94
N ALA A 424 9.19 25.68 -2.45
CA ALA A 424 8.83 26.04 -1.10
C ALA A 424 8.14 27.40 -1.08
N PRO A 425 7.22 27.65 -0.12
CA PRO A 425 6.60 28.95 0.00
C PRO A 425 7.60 30.00 0.50
N GLU A 426 7.38 31.23 0.09
CA GLU A 426 8.06 32.40 0.65
C GLU A 426 7.68 32.58 2.13
N LYS A 427 8.68 32.87 2.97
CA LYS A 427 8.48 33.19 4.38
C LYS A 427 7.86 34.59 4.49
N VAL A 428 6.60 34.63 4.89
CA VAL A 428 5.88 35.86 5.20
C VAL A 428 5.56 35.91 6.70
N LYS A 429 5.42 37.11 7.26
CA LYS A 429 5.16 37.29 8.71
C LYS A 429 3.87 36.61 9.17
N ASN A 430 2.85 36.60 8.31
CA ASN A 430 1.54 36.01 8.57
C ASN A 430 1.07 35.21 7.36
N GLY A 431 0.82 33.91 7.53
CA GLY A 431 0.31 33.03 6.48
C GLY A 431 1.40 32.37 5.65
N VAL A 432 1.01 31.86 4.47
CA VAL A 432 1.90 31.17 3.54
C VAL A 432 2.11 32.07 2.33
N GLY A 433 3.37 32.37 2.00
CA GLY A 433 3.72 33.20 0.85
C GLY A 433 3.50 32.49 -0.48
N GLU A 434 3.93 33.11 -1.57
CA GLU A 434 3.90 32.52 -2.92
C GLU A 434 4.82 31.28 -2.99
N PHE A 435 4.41 30.25 -3.73
CA PHE A 435 5.25 29.08 -3.99
C PHE A 435 6.36 29.44 -4.98
N CYS A 436 7.60 29.34 -4.50
CA CYS A 436 8.77 29.77 -5.24
C CYS A 436 9.70 28.59 -5.52
N LEU A 437 10.40 28.67 -6.65
CA LEU A 437 11.40 27.69 -7.03
C LEU A 437 12.62 27.81 -6.10
N VAL A 438 12.96 26.72 -5.43
CA VAL A 438 14.15 26.59 -4.58
C VAL A 438 15.34 26.16 -5.41
N LYS A 439 15.21 25.06 -6.17
CA LYS A 439 16.28 24.48 -6.98
C LYS A 439 15.69 23.71 -8.15
N THR A 440 16.39 23.70 -9.29
CA THR A 440 16.16 22.72 -10.36
C THR A 440 17.41 21.87 -10.56
N VAL A 441 17.25 20.56 -10.60
CA VAL A 441 18.31 19.60 -10.94
C VAL A 441 17.98 19.02 -12.32
N GLU A 442 18.75 19.44 -13.32
CA GLU A 442 18.49 19.09 -14.73
C GLU A 442 19.29 17.87 -15.17
N LYS A 443 18.93 17.31 -16.33
CA LYS A 443 19.64 16.22 -17.02
C LYS A 443 19.72 14.91 -16.21
N LYS A 444 18.67 14.58 -15.48
CA LYS A 444 18.52 13.34 -14.71
C LYS A 444 17.73 12.29 -15.50
N ASN A 445 17.56 11.12 -14.88
CA ASN A 445 16.67 10.05 -15.34
C ASN A 445 15.58 9.71 -14.32
N SER A 446 15.51 10.48 -13.21
CA SER A 446 14.59 10.28 -12.11
C SER A 446 13.14 10.36 -12.58
N ASN A 447 12.28 9.49 -12.05
CA ASN A 447 10.88 9.41 -12.43
C ASN A 447 9.93 9.29 -11.23
N ALA A 448 10.46 9.12 -10.02
CA ALA A 448 9.68 8.93 -8.80
C ALA A 448 10.17 9.81 -7.65
N ILE A 449 9.22 10.25 -6.82
CA ILE A 449 9.46 11.08 -5.63
C ILE A 449 8.80 10.38 -4.44
N TYR A 450 9.55 10.16 -3.38
CA TYR A 450 9.09 9.52 -2.15
C TYR A 450 9.45 10.40 -0.96
N TRP A 451 8.44 11.00 -0.34
CA TRP A 451 8.62 11.78 0.88
C TRP A 451 8.61 10.91 2.12
N SER A 452 9.43 11.28 3.10
CA SER A 452 9.28 10.78 4.47
C SER A 452 7.88 11.11 5.00
N PRO A 453 7.17 10.18 5.66
CA PRO A 453 5.84 10.41 6.23
C PRO A 453 5.78 11.54 7.27
N LYS A 454 6.93 11.99 7.79
CA LYS A 454 7.05 13.14 8.70
C LYS A 454 7.38 14.45 7.99
N GLY A 455 7.55 14.45 6.68
CA GLY A 455 8.06 15.57 5.89
C GLY A 455 9.57 15.71 6.01
N ARG A 456 10.10 16.89 5.70
CA ARG A 456 11.52 17.29 5.69
C ARG A 456 12.40 16.54 4.67
N PHE A 457 12.40 15.21 4.69
CA PHE A 457 13.25 14.40 3.82
C PHE A 457 12.47 13.90 2.59
N SER A 458 13.11 13.95 1.43
CA SER A 458 12.58 13.45 0.17
C SER A 458 13.63 12.61 -0.56
N LEU A 459 13.23 11.41 -1.00
CA LEU A 459 14.01 10.56 -1.87
C LEU A 459 13.52 10.73 -3.31
N VAL A 460 14.43 11.11 -4.21
CA VAL A 460 14.16 11.15 -5.64
C VAL A 460 14.85 9.95 -6.27
N ALA A 461 14.09 9.10 -6.96
CA ALA A 461 14.55 7.81 -7.44
C ALA A 461 14.24 7.59 -8.92
N THR A 462 15.01 6.68 -9.52
CA THR A 462 14.69 6.08 -10.82
C THR A 462 14.22 4.65 -10.60
N VAL A 463 12.90 4.42 -10.68
CA VAL A 463 12.29 3.09 -10.51
C VAL A 463 11.87 2.52 -11.86
N HIS A 464 11.79 1.19 -11.97
CA HIS A 464 11.32 0.51 -13.18
C HIS A 464 12.12 0.82 -14.46
N SER A 465 13.41 1.13 -14.31
CA SER A 465 14.34 1.33 -15.42
C SER A 465 15.43 0.26 -15.39
N GLN A 466 15.78 -0.27 -16.56
CA GLN A 466 16.87 -1.24 -16.72
C GLN A 466 18.24 -0.56 -16.85
N GLN A 467 18.27 0.73 -17.19
CA GLN A 467 19.49 1.47 -17.52
C GLN A 467 19.91 2.49 -16.46
N SER A 468 19.01 2.85 -15.54
CA SER A 468 19.27 3.87 -14.52
C SER A 468 18.54 3.51 -13.24
N PHE A 469 19.23 3.67 -12.12
CA PHE A 469 18.80 3.17 -10.82
C PHE A 469 19.30 4.08 -9.68
N ASP A 470 19.43 5.36 -9.99
CA ASP A 470 19.94 6.39 -9.09
C ASP A 470 18.92 6.70 -7.97
N LEU A 471 19.45 6.95 -6.78
CA LEU A 471 18.76 7.37 -5.57
C LEU A 471 19.40 8.66 -5.06
N GLU A 472 18.61 9.72 -4.88
CA GLU A 472 19.08 11.00 -4.34
C GLU A 472 18.29 11.38 -3.09
N PHE A 473 18.99 11.56 -1.98
CA PHE A 473 18.42 11.85 -0.67
C PHE A 473 18.51 13.36 -0.37
N TRP A 474 17.37 14.01 -0.22
CA TRP A 474 17.28 15.47 -0.04
C TRP A 474 16.71 15.81 1.34
N ASP A 475 17.35 16.76 2.04
CA ASP A 475 16.82 17.40 3.27
C ASP A 475 16.36 18.83 2.93
N PHE A 476 15.10 19.15 3.21
CA PHE A 476 14.54 20.49 3.00
C PHE A 476 14.78 21.46 4.16
N ASP A 477 15.17 20.97 5.35
CA ASP A 477 15.43 21.76 6.55
C ASP A 477 16.83 21.49 7.09
N PHE A 478 17.83 21.46 6.20
CA PHE A 478 19.21 21.25 6.63
C PHE A 478 19.63 22.30 7.66
N GLU A 479 20.21 21.86 8.79
CA GLU A 479 20.51 22.73 9.94
C GLU A 479 21.84 23.48 9.80
N GLY A 480 22.67 23.10 8.83
CA GLY A 480 23.93 23.78 8.53
C GLY A 480 23.75 25.09 7.74
N GLU A 481 24.85 25.58 7.18
CA GLU A 481 24.86 26.83 6.42
C GLU A 481 23.87 26.81 5.25
N LYS A 482 23.16 27.93 5.04
CA LYS A 482 22.23 28.06 3.92
C LYS A 482 22.99 27.96 2.60
N GLN A 483 22.72 26.90 1.84
CA GLN A 483 23.32 26.68 0.54
C GLN A 483 22.77 27.70 -0.47
N LYS A 484 23.66 28.32 -1.28
CA LYS A 484 23.23 29.09 -2.45
C LYS A 484 22.70 28.10 -3.49
N GLN A 485 21.42 28.23 -3.83
CA GLN A 485 20.78 27.35 -4.81
C GLN A 485 20.78 27.97 -6.20
N ASP A 486 21.17 27.17 -7.18
CA ASP A 486 21.10 27.56 -8.59
C ASP A 486 19.65 27.71 -9.05
N LYS A 487 19.39 28.78 -9.81
CA LYS A 487 18.06 29.13 -10.37
C LYS A 487 16.97 29.37 -9.32
N ALA A 488 17.32 29.51 -8.05
CA ALA A 488 16.38 29.91 -7.01
C ALA A 488 15.75 31.27 -7.29
N SER A 489 14.52 31.48 -6.82
CA SER A 489 13.86 32.78 -6.88
C SER A 489 14.71 33.84 -6.15
N LYS A 490 15.27 34.79 -6.91
CA LYS A 490 16.15 35.85 -6.39
C LYS A 490 15.39 36.75 -5.40
N ASN A 491 16.06 37.17 -4.34
CA ASN A 491 15.57 38.12 -3.33
C ASN A 491 14.32 37.68 -2.53
N LYS A 492 14.01 36.38 -2.48
CA LYS A 492 12.94 35.84 -1.64
C LYS A 492 13.52 34.96 -0.53
N ASP A 493 13.09 35.17 0.71
CA ASP A 493 13.43 34.28 1.82
C ASP A 493 12.47 33.09 1.80
N LEU A 494 12.97 31.90 1.49
CA LEU A 494 12.14 30.71 1.30
C LEU A 494 12.10 29.86 2.57
N ALA A 495 10.99 29.15 2.78
CA ALA A 495 10.79 28.21 3.88
C ALA A 495 11.49 26.84 3.65
N ALA A 496 12.74 26.87 3.15
CA ALA A 496 13.56 25.69 2.95
C ALA A 496 15.06 26.02 3.01
N ASN A 497 15.85 25.10 3.55
CA ASN A 497 17.29 24.99 3.36
C ASN A 497 17.60 23.64 2.73
N LEU A 498 17.52 23.57 1.40
CA LEU A 498 17.63 22.32 0.66
C LEU A 498 19.08 21.83 0.58
N MET A 499 19.35 20.59 0.94
CA MET A 499 20.66 19.95 0.84
C MET A 499 20.53 18.55 0.23
N LEU A 500 21.44 18.20 -0.67
CA LEU A 500 21.62 16.82 -1.11
C LEU A 500 22.48 16.11 -0.06
N MET A 501 21.90 15.18 0.67
CA MET A 501 22.54 14.46 1.77
C MET A 501 23.42 13.32 1.26
N GLY A 502 22.92 12.60 0.25
CA GLY A 502 23.58 11.42 -0.28
C GLY A 502 23.06 11.05 -1.66
N THR A 503 23.89 10.36 -2.42
CA THR A 503 23.52 9.72 -3.69
C THR A 503 23.92 8.25 -3.60
N SER A 504 23.03 7.37 -4.03
CA SER A 504 23.23 5.93 -4.00
C SER A 504 22.59 5.30 -5.24
N GLU A 505 22.78 4.00 -5.40
CA GLU A 505 22.31 3.25 -6.56
C GLU A 505 21.75 1.91 -6.07
N HIS A 506 20.61 1.48 -6.63
CA HIS A 506 20.06 0.14 -6.37
C HIS A 506 19.60 -0.50 -7.67
N TYR A 507 20.45 -1.33 -8.25
CA TYR A 507 20.20 -1.99 -9.53
C TYR A 507 18.86 -2.74 -9.54
N GLY A 508 18.09 -2.59 -10.63
CA GLY A 508 16.81 -3.29 -10.79
C GLY A 508 15.67 -2.76 -9.92
N LEU A 509 15.82 -1.61 -9.27
CA LEU A 509 14.86 -1.03 -8.32
C LEU A 509 13.41 -1.07 -8.82
N THR A 510 12.56 -1.74 -8.05
CA THR A 510 11.14 -1.86 -8.34
C THR A 510 10.27 -1.02 -7.42
N ASP A 511 10.53 -1.05 -6.12
CA ASP A 511 9.62 -0.49 -5.13
C ASP A 511 10.44 0.21 -4.03
N VAL A 512 9.98 1.39 -3.60
CA VAL A 512 10.59 2.24 -2.58
C VAL A 512 9.54 2.54 -1.52
N GLU A 513 9.86 2.37 -0.25
CA GLU A 513 8.93 2.61 0.84
C GLU A 513 9.62 3.17 2.08
N TRP A 514 9.14 4.31 2.54
CA TRP A 514 9.53 4.88 3.82
C TRP A 514 8.84 4.17 4.96
N ASP A 515 9.56 4.00 6.06
CA ASP A 515 8.95 3.54 7.29
C ASP A 515 7.98 4.61 7.86
N PRO A 516 6.99 4.24 8.67
CA PRO A 516 5.97 5.16 9.18
C PRO A 516 6.52 6.27 10.08
N THR A 517 7.71 6.07 10.67
CA THR A 517 8.39 7.06 11.50
C THR A 517 9.26 8.01 10.70
N GLY A 518 9.62 7.65 9.47
CA GLY A 518 10.41 8.48 8.55
C GLY A 518 11.92 8.47 8.81
N ARG A 519 12.41 7.44 9.52
CA ARG A 519 13.83 7.23 9.88
C ARG A 519 14.56 6.37 8.84
N TYR A 520 13.85 5.46 8.19
CA TYR A 520 14.39 4.45 7.31
C TYR A 520 13.63 4.44 5.99
N VAL A 521 14.32 4.11 4.92
CA VAL A 521 13.70 3.80 3.63
C VAL A 521 14.17 2.44 3.17
N ALA A 522 13.22 1.61 2.75
CA ALA A 522 13.48 0.33 2.14
C ALA A 522 13.33 0.48 0.63
N THR A 523 14.33 0.03 -0.12
CA THR A 523 14.26 -0.08 -1.57
C THR A 523 14.36 -1.57 -1.92
N SER A 524 13.56 -2.04 -2.88
CA SER A 524 13.43 -3.48 -3.14
C SER A 524 13.31 -3.83 -4.61
N VAL A 525 13.76 -5.05 -4.93
CA VAL A 525 13.77 -5.64 -6.27
C VAL A 525 12.90 -6.88 -6.25
N SER A 526 11.71 -6.74 -6.84
CA SER A 526 10.71 -7.80 -6.92
C SER A 526 10.92 -8.70 -8.13
N MET A 527 10.93 -10.02 -7.90
CA MET A 527 10.94 -11.08 -8.90
C MET A 527 9.81 -10.94 -9.93
N TRP A 528 8.70 -10.28 -9.57
CA TRP A 528 7.56 -10.07 -10.46
C TRP A 528 7.87 -9.12 -11.62
N LYS A 529 8.87 -8.24 -11.44
CA LYS A 529 9.24 -7.22 -12.43
C LYS A 529 10.68 -7.39 -12.92
N HIS A 530 11.57 -7.94 -12.09
CA HIS A 530 12.99 -8.10 -12.39
C HIS A 530 13.50 -9.47 -11.93
N LEU A 531 14.16 -10.22 -12.81
CA LEU A 531 14.49 -11.64 -12.56
C LEU A 531 15.80 -11.87 -11.78
N MET A 532 16.67 -10.86 -11.71
CA MET A 532 17.99 -10.96 -11.06
C MET A 532 18.09 -9.99 -9.88
N GLU A 533 19.09 -10.17 -9.01
CA GLU A 533 19.35 -9.29 -7.85
C GLU A 533 18.11 -9.06 -6.97
N ASN A 534 17.30 -10.11 -6.77
CA ASN A 534 16.10 -10.02 -5.95
C ASN A 534 16.47 -9.86 -4.47
N GLY A 535 15.77 -8.96 -3.78
CA GLY A 535 16.10 -8.61 -2.41
C GLY A 535 15.65 -7.21 -2.03
N TYR A 536 16.20 -6.71 -0.94
CA TYR A 536 15.96 -5.34 -0.49
C TYR A 536 17.21 -4.72 0.16
N HIS A 537 17.28 -3.40 0.06
CA HIS A 537 18.24 -2.56 0.76
C HIS A 537 17.50 -1.69 1.75
N LEU A 538 18.05 -1.56 2.95
CA LEU A 538 17.57 -0.67 4.00
C LEU A 538 18.54 0.47 4.15
N TRP A 539 18.05 1.70 4.01
CA TRP A 539 18.83 2.92 4.12
C TRP A 539 18.34 3.73 5.31
N ASP A 540 19.22 4.53 5.89
CA ASP A 540 18.80 5.62 6.75
C ASP A 540 18.20 6.79 5.93
N PHE A 541 17.66 7.80 6.60
CA PHE A 541 17.09 8.99 5.95
C PHE A 541 18.14 9.86 5.22
N LYS A 542 19.44 9.67 5.47
CA LYS A 542 20.55 10.42 4.87
C LYS A 542 21.07 9.76 3.59
N GLY A 543 20.76 8.48 3.37
CA GLY A 543 21.23 7.67 2.24
C GLY A 543 22.39 6.74 2.59
N SER A 544 22.69 6.52 3.87
CA SER A 544 23.63 5.49 4.29
C SER A 544 22.98 4.12 4.27
N LEU A 545 23.63 3.16 3.59
CA LEU A 545 23.17 1.77 3.55
C LEU A 545 23.36 1.13 4.93
N LEU A 546 22.28 0.66 5.52
CA LEU A 546 22.29 -0.04 6.80
C LEU A 546 22.35 -1.55 6.63
N ARG A 547 21.63 -2.07 5.64
CA ARG A 547 21.57 -3.50 5.35
C ARG A 547 21.22 -3.75 3.89
N GLU A 548 21.83 -4.77 3.32
CA GLU A 548 21.50 -5.34 2.03
C GLU A 548 21.27 -6.84 2.21
N GLU A 549 20.16 -7.35 1.68
CA GLU A 549 19.82 -8.76 1.77
C GLU A 549 19.32 -9.26 0.41
N HIS A 550 20.11 -10.13 -0.21
CA HIS A 550 19.73 -10.85 -1.42
C HIS A 550 18.87 -12.05 -1.05
N ILE A 551 17.66 -12.11 -1.60
CA ILE A 551 16.68 -13.14 -1.31
C ILE A 551 16.16 -13.68 -2.63
N ASP A 552 16.37 -14.97 -2.87
CA ASP A 552 15.83 -15.64 -4.06
C ASP A 552 14.29 -15.56 -4.07
N LYS A 553 13.73 -15.31 -5.25
CA LYS A 553 12.27 -15.17 -5.46
C LYS A 553 11.63 -14.15 -4.49
N PHE A 554 12.33 -13.06 -4.18
CA PHE A 554 11.77 -11.96 -3.41
C PHE A 554 10.62 -11.30 -4.17
N LYS A 555 9.43 -11.20 -3.58
CA LYS A 555 8.24 -10.68 -4.25
C LYS A 555 7.83 -9.31 -3.74
N GLN A 556 7.82 -9.11 -2.43
CA GLN A 556 7.23 -7.91 -1.85
C GLN A 556 7.85 -7.54 -0.50
N PHE A 557 8.13 -6.25 -0.32
CA PHE A 557 8.41 -5.60 0.96
C PHE A 557 7.30 -4.58 1.23
N ARG A 558 6.74 -4.51 2.45
CA ARG A 558 5.88 -3.38 2.90
C ARG A 558 6.07 -3.10 4.39
N TRP A 559 6.25 -1.84 4.76
CA TRP A 559 6.21 -1.41 6.15
C TRP A 559 4.78 -1.50 6.71
N ARG A 560 4.64 -1.90 7.97
CA ARG A 560 3.35 -1.90 8.67
C ARG A 560 2.98 -0.44 9.00
N PRO A 561 1.88 0.12 8.48
CA PRO A 561 1.49 1.49 8.77
C PRO A 561 1.20 1.71 10.26
N ARG A 562 1.42 2.93 10.76
CA ARG A 562 1.04 3.33 12.13
C ARG A 562 -0.24 4.17 12.10
N PRO A 563 -1.19 3.94 13.01
CA PRO A 563 -2.33 4.84 13.17
C PRO A 563 -1.86 6.25 13.57
N PRO A 564 -2.72 7.26 13.39
CA PRO A 564 -2.49 8.59 13.94
C PRO A 564 -2.17 8.54 15.43
N THR A 565 -1.26 9.41 15.88
CA THR A 565 -0.90 9.50 17.30
C THR A 565 -2.10 9.89 18.14
N MET A 566 -2.25 9.22 19.30
CA MET A 566 -3.26 9.55 20.30
C MET A 566 -2.83 10.70 21.21
N LEU A 567 -1.57 11.16 21.10
CA LEU A 567 -1.04 12.25 21.91
C LEU A 567 -1.69 13.59 21.55
N SER A 568 -2.09 14.33 22.57
CA SER A 568 -2.54 15.71 22.43
C SER A 568 -1.43 16.61 21.89
N LYS A 569 -1.81 17.76 21.33
CA LYS A 569 -0.83 18.76 20.86
C LYS A 569 0.06 19.29 21.99
N GLU A 570 -0.44 19.29 23.22
CA GLU A 570 0.27 19.76 24.41
C GLU A 570 1.34 18.76 24.84
N GLU A 571 1.01 17.47 24.91
CA GLU A 571 1.97 16.39 25.18
C GLU A 571 3.06 16.34 24.12
N GLN A 572 2.70 16.44 22.83
CA GLN A 572 3.68 16.51 21.74
C GLN A 572 4.62 17.72 21.90
N LYS A 573 4.12 18.85 22.39
CA LYS A 573 4.95 20.04 22.66
C LYS A 573 5.86 19.83 23.87
N GLN A 574 5.40 19.14 24.90
CA GLN A 574 6.21 18.78 26.07
C GLN A 574 7.34 17.82 25.68
N ILE A 575 7.03 16.78 24.90
CA ILE A 575 8.04 15.82 24.40
C ILE A 575 9.13 16.53 23.62
N ARG A 576 8.77 17.46 22.73
CA ARG A 576 9.74 18.26 21.97
C ARG A 576 10.63 19.13 22.85
N LYS A 577 10.11 19.63 23.98
CA LYS A 577 10.91 20.42 24.93
C LYS A 577 11.93 19.57 25.68
N ASN A 578 11.54 18.35 26.05
CA ASN A 578 12.37 17.43 26.85
C ASN A 578 13.15 16.43 25.98
N LEU A 579 13.22 16.65 24.67
CA LEU A 579 13.81 15.70 23.72
C LEU A 579 15.28 15.37 24.05
N ARG A 580 16.03 16.32 24.62
CA ARG A 580 17.43 16.10 25.05
C ARG A 580 17.55 15.08 26.18
N GLU A 581 16.59 15.07 27.11
CA GLU A 581 16.58 14.13 28.22
C GLU A 581 16.26 12.72 27.72
N TYR A 582 15.27 12.59 26.82
CA TYR A 582 14.92 11.31 26.20
C TYR A 582 16.03 10.80 25.28
N SER A 583 16.70 11.67 24.52
CA SER A 583 17.83 11.28 23.66
C SER A 583 18.92 10.61 24.47
N LYS A 584 19.30 11.20 25.63
CA LYS A 584 20.34 10.62 26.49
C LYS A 584 19.98 9.22 26.97
N GLN A 585 18.72 8.98 27.33
CA GLN A 585 18.25 7.65 27.74
C GLN A 585 18.36 6.64 26.58
N PHE A 586 17.95 7.03 25.37
CA PHE A 586 18.06 6.16 24.20
C PHE A 586 19.50 5.90 23.78
N ASP A 587 20.38 6.90 23.90
CA ASP A 587 21.81 6.75 23.61
C ASP A 587 22.46 5.76 24.59
N GLU A 588 22.11 5.83 25.89
CA GLU A 588 22.55 4.86 26.92
C GLU A 588 22.00 3.44 26.65
N GLU A 589 20.74 3.31 26.25
CA GLU A 589 20.13 2.02 25.90
C GLU A 589 20.76 1.39 24.63
N ASP A 590 20.96 2.18 23.57
CA ASP A 590 21.59 1.75 22.32
C ASP A 590 23.06 1.32 22.58
N GLN A 591 23.79 2.04 23.44
CA GLN A 591 25.15 1.65 23.86
C GLN A 591 25.16 0.33 24.62
N PHE A 592 24.26 0.17 25.60
CA PHE A 592 24.15 -1.06 26.36
C PHE A 592 23.80 -2.28 25.47
N GLU A 593 22.86 -2.14 24.53
CA GLU A 593 22.52 -3.21 23.58
C GLU A 593 23.72 -3.58 22.69
N ALA A 594 24.47 -2.60 22.21
CA ALA A 594 25.68 -2.83 21.41
C ALA A 594 26.78 -3.55 22.21
N GLU A 595 27.01 -3.18 23.46
CA GLU A 595 27.98 -3.84 24.35
C GLU A 595 27.60 -5.30 24.63
N VAL A 596 26.32 -5.56 24.92
CA VAL A 596 25.81 -6.91 25.17
C VAL A 596 25.98 -7.80 23.93
N ALA A 597 25.58 -7.30 22.75
CA ALA A 597 25.72 -8.03 21.50
C ALA A 597 27.19 -8.37 21.18
N ASN A 598 28.10 -7.41 21.39
CA ASN A 598 29.53 -7.62 21.22
C ASN A 598 30.07 -8.69 22.18
N LYS A 599 29.62 -8.67 23.44
CA LYS A 599 30.03 -9.66 24.44
C LYS A 599 29.59 -11.08 24.09
N GLU A 600 28.35 -11.26 23.65
CA GLU A 600 27.84 -12.58 23.21
C GLU A 600 28.64 -13.14 22.03
N VAL A 601 28.98 -12.29 21.05
CA VAL A 601 29.84 -12.69 19.91
C VAL A 601 31.22 -13.10 20.38
N VAL A 602 31.83 -12.35 21.29
CA VAL A 602 33.15 -12.66 21.86
C VAL A 602 33.12 -13.98 22.63
N GLU A 603 32.09 -14.21 23.45
CA GLU A 603 31.93 -15.47 24.20
C GLU A 603 31.71 -16.67 23.26
N ALA A 604 30.92 -16.51 22.20
CA ALA A 604 30.71 -17.55 21.20
C ALA A 604 32.02 -17.88 20.43
N ARG A 605 32.78 -16.86 20.03
CA ARG A 605 34.11 -17.03 19.39
C ARG A 605 35.08 -17.73 20.32
N LYS A 606 35.13 -17.33 21.59
CA LYS A 606 35.97 -17.95 22.61
C LYS A 606 35.61 -19.42 22.79
N ARG A 607 34.32 -19.75 22.88
CA ARG A 607 33.84 -21.12 22.95
C ARG A 607 34.25 -21.94 21.73
N GLN A 608 34.07 -21.43 20.51
CA GLN A 608 34.48 -22.13 19.28
C GLN A 608 36.00 -22.36 19.23
N LEU A 609 36.78 -21.36 19.67
CA LEU A 609 38.23 -21.48 19.76
C LEU A 609 38.65 -22.54 20.78
N ASP A 610 37.98 -22.59 21.94
CA ASP A 610 38.23 -23.59 22.96
C ASP A 610 37.82 -25.01 22.50
N GLU A 611 36.69 -25.14 21.80
CA GLU A 611 36.26 -26.40 21.16
C GLU A 611 37.28 -26.86 20.09
N TRP A 612 37.78 -25.95 19.26
CA TRP A 612 38.84 -26.23 18.27
C TRP A 612 40.15 -26.64 18.93
N ARG A 613 40.59 -25.93 19.98
CA ARG A 613 41.80 -26.27 20.75
C ARG A 613 41.67 -27.63 21.41
N ALA A 614 40.52 -27.94 22.00
CA ALA A 614 40.25 -29.24 22.59
C ALA A 614 40.25 -30.37 21.54
N TRP A 615 39.64 -30.12 20.37
CA TRP A 615 39.70 -31.05 19.24
C TRP A 615 41.13 -31.28 18.76
N ARG A 616 41.90 -30.21 18.53
CA ARG A 616 43.30 -30.27 18.08
C ARG A 616 44.14 -31.08 19.05
N ALA A 617 44.06 -30.79 20.35
CA ALA A 617 44.79 -31.51 21.38
C ALA A 617 44.41 -33.00 21.47
N ARG A 618 43.16 -33.36 21.16
CA ARG A 618 42.74 -34.76 21.08
C ARG A 618 43.35 -35.44 19.85
N ILE A 619 43.26 -34.82 18.68
CA ILE A 619 43.82 -35.37 17.43
C ILE A 619 45.35 -35.50 17.53
N GLU A 620 46.05 -34.50 18.08
CA GLU A 620 47.50 -34.58 18.31
C GLU A 620 47.87 -35.78 19.18
N LYS A 621 47.09 -36.07 20.23
CA LYS A 621 47.28 -37.26 21.07
C LYS A 621 47.02 -38.57 20.32
N GLU A 622 45.95 -38.63 19.53
CA GLU A 622 45.60 -39.80 18.72
C GLU A 622 46.68 -40.09 17.66
N VAL A 623 47.10 -39.07 16.90
CA VAL A 623 48.16 -39.17 15.89
C VAL A 623 49.49 -39.57 16.52
N ARG A 624 49.82 -39.02 17.70
CA ARG A 624 51.03 -39.40 18.45
C ARG A 624 50.98 -40.87 18.86
N TRP A 625 49.85 -41.34 19.36
CA TRP A 625 49.63 -42.76 19.69
C TRP A 625 49.72 -43.68 18.47
N GLU A 626 49.06 -43.33 17.37
CA GLU A 626 49.11 -44.11 16.12
C GLU A 626 50.53 -44.18 15.54
N ARG A 627 51.31 -43.10 15.63
CA ARG A 627 52.71 -43.10 15.19
C ARG A 627 53.58 -44.02 16.03
N VAL A 628 53.42 -43.99 17.35
CA VAL A 628 54.13 -44.90 18.25
C VAL A 628 53.76 -46.37 17.95
N ASP A 629 52.47 -46.65 17.71
CA ASP A 629 52.00 -48.01 17.36
C ASP A 629 52.56 -48.49 16.01
N LEU A 630 52.70 -47.58 15.04
CA LEU A 630 53.29 -47.86 13.72
C LEU A 630 54.84 -47.83 13.71
N GLY A 631 55.50 -47.58 14.85
CA GLY A 631 56.96 -47.53 14.96
C GLY A 631 57.61 -46.31 14.30
N LEU A 632 56.84 -45.24 14.08
CA LEU A 632 57.30 -43.96 13.54
C LEU A 632 57.73 -43.01 14.69
N PRO A 633 58.63 -42.05 14.44
CA PRO A 633 59.03 -41.06 15.46
C PRO A 633 57.84 -40.30 16.03
N GLU A 634 57.86 -40.08 17.34
CA GLU A 634 56.78 -39.46 18.12
C GLU A 634 56.55 -37.99 17.72
N ASP A 635 57.61 -37.30 17.31
CA ASP A 635 57.58 -35.99 16.66
C ASP A 635 58.30 -36.06 15.29
N PRO A 636 57.58 -35.94 14.17
CA PRO A 636 58.16 -35.99 12.84
C PRO A 636 58.97 -34.74 12.50
N GLU A 637 58.68 -33.59 13.11
CA GLU A 637 59.43 -32.34 12.89
C GLU A 637 60.77 -32.38 13.61
N GLU A 638 60.80 -32.92 14.83
CA GLU A 638 62.04 -33.13 15.58
C GLU A 638 62.93 -34.17 14.87
N ALA A 639 62.34 -35.26 14.39
CA ALA A 639 63.05 -36.25 13.58
C ALA A 639 63.55 -35.69 12.23
N PHE A 640 62.79 -34.78 11.60
CA PHE A 640 63.23 -34.08 10.38
C PHE A 640 64.34 -33.06 10.67
N ARG A 641 64.26 -32.30 11.77
CA ARG A 641 65.28 -31.33 12.18
C ARG A 641 66.58 -32.01 12.61
N GLU A 642 66.50 -33.13 13.33
CA GLU A 642 67.67 -33.97 13.64
C GLU A 642 68.30 -34.56 12.37
N ALA A 643 67.49 -34.95 11.39
CA ALA A 643 67.98 -35.43 10.09
C ALA A 643 68.52 -34.32 9.17
N ALA A 644 68.04 -33.08 9.32
CA ALA A 644 68.41 -31.92 8.49
C ALA A 644 69.53 -31.05 9.09
N GLY A 645 69.82 -31.16 10.39
CA GLY A 645 70.92 -30.46 11.05
C GLY A 645 70.75 -28.94 11.16
N GLU A 646 69.51 -28.47 11.39
CA GLU A 646 69.21 -27.03 11.54
C GLU A 646 69.02 -26.64 13.03
N GLU A 647 69.67 -25.55 13.45
CA GLU A 647 69.56 -24.96 14.81
C GLU A 647 68.20 -24.28 15.04
N GLU A 648 67.81 -24.18 16.32
CA GLU A 648 66.50 -23.72 16.81
C GLU A 648 66.09 -22.32 16.31
N ASP A 649 65.19 -22.25 15.32
CA ASP A 649 64.39 -21.05 15.08
C ASP A 649 63.17 -21.03 16.04
N LYS A 650 63.18 -20.08 16.98
CA LYS A 650 62.03 -19.79 17.86
C LYS A 650 60.90 -19.17 17.05
N VAL A 651 59.88 -19.98 16.75
CA VAL A 651 58.60 -19.48 16.25
C VAL A 651 57.85 -18.84 17.42
N VAL A 652 57.79 -17.51 17.43
CA VAL A 652 56.91 -16.73 18.32
C VAL A 652 55.59 -16.55 17.58
N GLU A 653 54.54 -17.28 18.00
CA GLU A 653 53.17 -16.99 17.56
C GLU A 653 52.67 -15.72 18.29
N GLU A 654 52.86 -14.56 17.66
CA GLU A 654 52.23 -13.31 18.09
C GLU A 654 50.79 -13.26 17.57
N ILE A 655 49.82 -13.39 18.46
CA ILE A 655 48.41 -13.16 18.15
C ILE A 655 48.22 -11.64 18.08
N VAL A 656 48.25 -11.08 16.87
CA VAL A 656 47.89 -9.69 16.63
C VAL A 656 46.37 -9.60 16.63
N GLU A 657 45.77 -9.19 17.74
CA GLU A 657 44.39 -8.69 17.76
C GLU A 657 44.37 -7.31 17.11
N GLU A 658 44.05 -7.26 15.83
CA GLU A 658 43.85 -6.00 15.11
C GLU A 658 42.55 -5.35 15.62
N VAL A 659 42.68 -4.36 16.52
CA VAL A 659 41.58 -3.49 16.94
C VAL A 659 41.25 -2.55 15.79
N ILE A 660 40.18 -2.84 15.04
CA ILE A 660 39.84 -2.15 13.78
C ILE A 660 39.37 -0.69 13.98
N SER A 661 39.09 -0.22 15.20
CA SER A 661 39.10 1.22 15.54
C SER A 661 38.79 1.46 17.03
N GLU A 662 39.63 2.25 17.70
CA GLU A 662 39.26 3.02 18.89
C GLU A 662 38.98 4.45 18.44
N HIS A 663 37.82 5.00 18.80
CA HIS A 663 37.54 6.43 18.70
C HIS A 663 37.59 7.00 20.12
N GLU A 664 38.72 7.61 20.48
CA GLU A 664 38.78 8.49 21.65
C GLU A 664 38.18 9.85 21.26
N GLU A 665 36.99 10.17 21.78
CA GLU A 665 36.50 11.54 21.78
C GLU A 665 37.17 12.31 22.93
N GLU A 666 38.13 13.16 22.61
CA GLU A 666 38.56 14.23 23.51
C GLU A 666 37.41 15.23 23.67
N ILE A 667 36.91 15.35 24.91
CA ILE A 667 35.95 16.37 25.30
C ILE A 667 36.66 17.73 25.33
N ALA A 668 36.23 18.66 24.48
CA ALA A 668 36.52 20.09 24.58
C ALA A 668 35.23 20.91 24.64
#